data_AF-A0A2N1Q321-F1
#
_entry.id   AF-A0A2N1Q321-F1
#
_cell.length_a   1.000
_cell.length_b   1.000
_cell.length_c   1.000
_cell.angle_alpha   90.00
_cell.angle_beta   90.00
_cell.angle_gamma   90.00
#
_symmetry.space_group_name_H-M   'P 1'
#
loop_
_entity.id
_entity.type
_entity.pdbx_description
1 polymer ?
#
loop_
_entity_poly.entity_id
_entity_poly.type
_entity_poly.pdbx_seq_one_letter_code
_entity_poly.pdbx_strand_id
1 'polypeptide(L)'
;MKIYDLVVVGEDLYALTVALFLSRKMRKVLVLQDSHQSNDYEKIRLSFADKKFSLAYNRNNVVSGLDESGLLYAYLDNLGLVKSLSYEKTEENTLINQNSDFHKQLNSLEGFRIYLVRHYPKNIKEIDNFFEILKKHYVNYKEQFLNMLINTEYTLSSLMIEWGDYSLEELLIKYFSSDNLIKEFTYNNFISGLPIEEVNAYSFFSNYFLGLESGFYLLNNSYKDICLKSIEKINLVNPKAFSATSVKEFVVKDKKIECIIDSQNNLIYAKYFFVSGNPIDFYEKYFDISNKDMELLNLYYPNINSDHKISTLYLALNTKLSDIGIEDLIYYFKNDNLNSTKLIRMYNYSKSINQDLRKKEGLLCIDFTYVGEVVPSKEDLLKLIDVYIPKLRKFVGDLKIGKSSKYLSMLRDSKLRRNLSINEMINVETFEHIQVFENLFIGGDFIRPEAGFFGAINQSIIYADKIEDKLYYGDNTDDFEYFSNDEIMMMIRHNYDFQKLDSKEIHINFHIGKSNYYIRTKGKNIIVHHGRYNNSDLSIYTTNDKLSDLLLKKTSFKSVLESGSLKYRGDLELLYKAVDAFKLDDYQEFVQEEYLTSKYKYFGVKLFFMHLFIYSVASLLSNYYPNIYIFPIAFCLSIVVSIIKYQTYEHISWFEIVLNSGLLIASVLSIFLAKFNNLYSDDIFLGFIILVFLTSVIINQPIVYLYHRYDMKADYRNTKLFKIITNGLTFIWGFIFLVILGGTYLVGNSYVTMFYSFLFFGILLTYFYPIIYVRTSIKK
;
A
#
# COMPACT_ATOMS: atom_id res chain seq x y z
N MET A 1 24.53 11.55 -11.12
CA MET A 1 23.42 12.32 -10.52
C MET A 1 22.61 11.36 -9.65
N LYS A 2 22.39 11.65 -8.37
CA LYS A 2 21.62 10.74 -7.49
C LYS A 2 20.15 11.13 -7.55
N ILE A 3 19.32 10.24 -8.09
CA ILE A 3 17.86 10.36 -8.09
C ILE A 3 17.32 9.51 -6.93
N TYR A 4 16.54 10.11 -6.06
CA TYR A 4 15.85 9.44 -4.97
C TYR A 4 14.49 8.90 -5.46
N ASP A 5 14.00 7.84 -4.83
CA ASP A 5 12.63 7.38 -5.07
C ASP A 5 11.64 8.33 -4.38
N LEU A 6 12.00 8.82 -3.18
CA LEU A 6 11.21 9.77 -2.42
C LEU A 6 12.12 10.77 -1.69
N VAL A 7 11.74 12.04 -1.72
CA VAL A 7 12.22 13.05 -0.76
C VAL A 7 11.10 13.40 0.21
N VAL A 8 11.40 13.33 1.50
CA VAL A 8 10.50 13.65 2.61
C VAL A 8 10.96 14.95 3.25
N VAL A 9 10.06 15.91 3.43
CA VAL A 9 10.32 17.18 4.11
C VAL A 9 9.61 17.19 5.46
N GLY A 10 10.40 17.22 6.55
CA GLY A 10 9.89 17.23 7.94
C GLY A 10 10.46 16.12 8.83
N GLU A 11 10.39 16.32 10.15
CA GLU A 11 10.90 15.40 11.18
C GLU A 11 9.82 14.94 12.19
N ASP A 12 8.55 15.16 11.86
CA ASP A 12 7.45 14.74 12.72
C ASP A 12 7.07 13.28 12.50
N LEU A 13 6.06 12.84 13.26
CA LEU A 13 5.56 11.47 13.22
C LEU A 13 5.09 11.09 11.81
N TYR A 14 4.49 12.02 11.06
CA TYR A 14 3.94 11.75 9.74
C TYR A 14 5.04 11.47 8.73
N ALA A 15 5.99 12.41 8.62
CA ALA A 15 7.15 12.33 7.72
C ALA A 15 8.00 11.09 8.01
N LEU A 16 8.34 10.86 9.28
CA LEU A 16 9.20 9.75 9.66
C LEU A 16 8.52 8.39 9.51
N THR A 17 7.19 8.32 9.65
CA THR A 17 6.45 7.07 9.36
C THR A 17 6.50 6.72 7.88
N VAL A 18 6.28 7.69 6.99
CA VAL A 18 6.41 7.51 5.53
C VAL A 18 7.83 7.08 5.16
N ALA A 19 8.82 7.82 5.66
CA ALA A 19 10.22 7.55 5.39
C ALA A 19 10.64 6.15 5.88
N LEU A 20 10.22 5.75 7.09
CA LEU A 20 10.55 4.46 7.67
C LEU A 20 9.89 3.31 6.90
N PHE A 21 8.61 3.46 6.53
CA PHE A 21 7.88 2.45 5.77
C PHE A 21 8.58 2.15 4.43
N LEU A 22 8.88 3.19 3.64
CA LEU A 22 9.53 3.03 2.34
C LEU A 22 10.99 2.61 2.45
N SER A 23 11.74 3.12 3.43
CA SER A 23 13.12 2.68 3.69
C SER A 23 13.17 1.17 3.96
N ARG A 24 12.24 0.64 4.77
CA ARG A 24 12.16 -0.80 5.07
C ARG A 24 11.84 -1.66 3.84
N LYS A 25 11.28 -1.08 2.79
CA LYS A 25 11.07 -1.69 1.47
C LYS A 25 12.25 -1.46 0.50
N MET A 26 13.40 -1.04 1.01
CA MET A 26 14.64 -0.79 0.27
C MET A 26 14.56 0.36 -0.76
N ARG A 27 13.58 1.27 -0.62
CA ARG A 27 13.50 2.48 -1.45
C ARG A 27 14.53 3.52 -1.05
N LYS A 28 15.02 4.27 -2.04
CA LYS A 28 15.97 5.37 -1.83
C LYS A 28 15.24 6.61 -1.31
N VAL A 29 15.14 6.71 0.01
CA VAL A 29 14.51 7.84 0.70
C VAL A 29 15.56 8.84 1.18
N LEU A 30 15.29 10.13 0.98
CA LEU A 30 16.00 11.24 1.62
C LEU A 30 15.01 12.02 2.50
N VAL A 31 15.41 12.36 3.73
CA VAL A 31 14.66 13.17 4.68
C VAL A 31 15.40 14.50 4.86
N LEU A 32 14.73 15.60 4.52
CA LEU A 32 15.20 16.96 4.74
C LEU A 32 14.70 17.44 6.11
N GLN A 33 15.67 17.72 6.99
CA GLN A 33 15.43 18.19 8.34
C GLN A 33 15.21 19.70 8.29
N ASP A 34 13.99 20.12 7.96
CA ASP A 34 13.61 21.52 8.09
C ASP A 34 13.50 21.84 9.59
N SER A 35 14.09 22.96 10.03
CA SER A 35 14.49 23.25 11.42
C SER A 35 13.34 23.43 12.43
N HIS A 36 12.12 23.03 12.06
CA HIS A 36 10.98 22.97 12.96
C HIS A 36 11.11 21.80 13.93
N GLN A 37 11.66 22.11 15.11
CA GLN A 37 11.69 21.19 16.26
C GLN A 37 10.32 20.56 16.50
N SER A 38 10.27 19.23 16.54
CA SER A 38 9.07 18.48 16.93
C SER A 38 8.53 19.03 18.26
N ASN A 39 7.22 19.27 18.34
CA ASN A 39 6.54 19.65 19.59
C ASN A 39 6.78 18.59 20.66
N ASP A 40 7.76 18.85 21.53
CA ASP A 40 7.92 18.13 22.79
C ASP A 40 6.73 18.46 23.70
N TYR A 41 6.50 17.64 24.72
CA TYR A 41 5.56 18.01 25.77
C TYR A 41 6.15 19.12 26.64
N GLU A 42 5.30 20.03 27.10
CA GLU A 42 5.75 21.17 27.89
C GLU A 42 6.22 20.71 29.28
N LYS A 43 7.35 21.28 29.75
CA LYS A 43 7.85 21.10 31.11
C LYS A 43 7.46 22.31 31.96
N ILE A 44 6.39 22.18 32.73
CA ILE A 44 5.87 23.25 33.60
C ILE A 44 6.47 23.13 35.00
N ARG A 45 6.89 24.26 35.56
CA ARG A 45 7.33 24.37 36.96
C ARG A 45 6.27 25.07 37.80
N LEU A 46 5.81 24.41 38.85
CA LEU A 46 4.91 24.98 39.87
C LEU A 46 5.66 25.11 41.20
N SER A 47 5.25 26.04 42.04
CA SER A 47 5.83 26.21 43.37
C SER A 47 4.86 26.83 44.36
N PHE A 48 4.73 26.18 45.53
CA PHE A 48 4.02 26.73 46.68
C PHE A 48 4.64 26.19 47.98
N ALA A 49 4.59 26.97 49.07
CA ALA A 49 5.11 26.59 50.40
C ALA A 49 6.55 26.00 50.35
N ASP A 50 7.48 26.72 49.70
CA ASP A 50 8.89 26.36 49.49
C ASP A 50 9.17 25.07 48.69
N LYS A 51 8.14 24.42 48.17
CA LYS A 51 8.24 23.22 47.34
C LYS A 51 8.20 23.59 45.86
N LYS A 52 8.98 22.87 45.05
CA LYS A 52 9.01 23.02 43.59
C LYS A 52 8.60 21.70 42.93
N PHE A 53 7.71 21.79 41.96
CA PHE A 53 7.19 20.66 41.20
C PHE A 53 7.53 20.88 39.72
N SER A 54 7.96 19.83 39.04
CA SER A 54 8.20 19.84 37.60
C SER A 54 7.26 18.83 36.95
N LEU A 55 6.31 19.29 36.16
CA LEU A 55 5.34 18.48 35.47
C LEU A 55 5.75 18.38 34.00
N ALA A 56 5.76 17.15 33.50
CA ALA A 56 6.11 16.75 32.15
C ALA A 56 4.95 15.91 31.62
N TYR A 57 3.95 16.58 31.05
CA TYR A 57 2.67 15.96 30.71
C TYR A 57 2.48 15.90 29.19
N ASN A 58 2.43 14.68 28.66
CA ASN A 58 2.05 14.45 27.28
C ASN A 58 0.53 14.30 27.18
N ARG A 59 -0.14 15.31 26.65
CA ARG A 59 -1.59 15.27 26.42
C ARG A 59 -2.00 14.19 25.40
N ASN A 60 -1.17 13.94 24.39
CA ASN A 60 -1.48 12.99 23.32
C ASN A 60 -0.90 11.61 23.67
N ASN A 61 -1.34 11.04 24.78
CA ASN A 61 -0.83 9.78 25.32
C ASN A 61 -1.83 8.61 25.24
N VAL A 62 -3.09 8.83 24.87
CA VAL A 62 -4.07 7.76 24.70
C VAL A 62 -4.05 7.26 23.25
N VAL A 63 -3.92 5.95 23.08
CA VAL A 63 -3.90 5.29 21.77
C VAL A 63 -4.75 4.02 21.76
N SER A 64 -5.16 3.60 20.57
CA SER A 64 -6.10 2.50 20.36
C SER A 64 -5.43 1.33 19.62
N GLY A 65 -5.71 0.09 20.03
CA GLY A 65 -5.38 -1.11 19.26
C GLY A 65 -3.91 -1.53 19.25
N LEU A 66 -3.21 -1.37 20.38
CA LEU A 66 -1.86 -1.92 20.59
C LEU A 66 -1.85 -3.41 20.99
N ASP A 67 -3.01 -4.05 21.16
CA ASP A 67 -3.07 -5.51 21.29
C ASP A 67 -2.50 -6.18 20.03
N GLU A 68 -1.94 -7.39 20.14
CA GLU A 68 -1.34 -8.10 18.99
C GLU A 68 -2.34 -8.35 17.86
N SER A 69 -3.62 -8.44 18.22
CA SER A 69 -4.73 -8.57 17.27
C SER A 69 -5.15 -7.23 16.64
N GLY A 70 -4.68 -6.10 17.14
CA GLY A 70 -5.06 -4.75 16.70
C GLY A 70 -4.36 -4.28 15.42
N LEU A 71 -5.03 -3.39 14.68
CA LEU A 71 -4.49 -2.83 13.44
C LEU A 71 -3.29 -1.89 13.69
N LEU A 72 -3.32 -1.09 14.76
CA LEU A 72 -2.18 -0.22 15.12
C LEU A 72 -0.94 -1.06 15.45
N TYR A 73 -1.10 -2.17 16.16
CA TYR A 73 -0.02 -3.12 16.39
C TYR A 73 0.58 -3.63 15.08
N ALA A 74 -0.27 -4.08 14.13
CA ALA A 74 0.20 -4.55 12.83
C ALA A 74 0.99 -3.48 12.05
N TYR A 75 0.54 -2.22 12.09
CA TYR A 75 1.27 -1.09 11.51
C TYR A 75 2.63 -0.88 12.17
N LEU A 76 2.66 -0.82 13.50
CA LEU A 76 3.89 -0.61 14.24
C LEU A 76 4.85 -1.79 14.10
N ASP A 77 4.36 -3.02 13.96
CA ASP A 77 5.19 -4.21 13.75
C ASP A 77 5.80 -4.18 12.34
N ASN A 78 5.01 -3.77 11.33
CA ASN A 78 5.51 -3.55 9.97
C ASN A 78 6.66 -2.52 9.96
N LEU A 79 6.53 -1.44 10.74
CA LEU A 79 7.57 -0.42 10.96
C LEU A 79 8.71 -0.90 11.89
N GLY A 80 8.51 -2.00 12.60
CA GLY A 80 9.43 -2.55 13.60
C GLY A 80 9.50 -1.75 14.91
N LEU A 81 8.50 -0.93 15.21
CA LEU A 81 8.45 -0.01 16.36
C LEU A 81 7.81 -0.61 17.62
N VAL A 82 7.09 -1.75 17.53
CA VAL A 82 6.38 -2.36 18.68
C VAL A 82 7.25 -2.51 19.92
N LYS A 83 8.46 -3.08 19.76
CA LYS A 83 9.39 -3.33 20.88
C LYS A 83 10.00 -2.06 21.49
N SER A 84 9.82 -0.91 20.84
CA SER A 84 10.31 0.38 21.31
C SER A 84 9.28 1.13 22.16
N LEU A 85 8.05 0.61 22.28
CA LEU A 85 6.95 1.26 22.99
C LEU A 85 6.74 0.66 24.38
N SER A 86 6.48 1.53 25.34
CA SER A 86 6.01 1.21 26.69
C SER A 86 4.62 1.79 26.87
N TYR A 87 3.70 0.94 27.30
CA TYR A 87 2.30 1.33 27.44
C TYR A 87 1.57 0.51 28.50
N GLU A 88 0.48 1.06 28.99
CA GLU A 88 -0.41 0.44 29.98
C GLU A 88 -1.84 0.42 29.45
N LYS A 89 -2.52 -0.72 29.58
CA LYS A 89 -3.91 -0.86 29.13
C LYS A 89 -4.86 -0.13 30.08
N THR A 90 -5.82 0.61 29.54
CA THR A 90 -6.86 1.30 30.30
C THR A 90 -8.17 0.52 30.24
N GLU A 91 -8.48 -0.24 31.28
CA GLU A 91 -9.70 -1.10 31.33
C GLU A 91 -10.99 -0.30 31.55
N GLU A 92 -10.91 0.88 32.16
CA GLU A 92 -12.06 1.73 32.46
C GLU A 92 -11.71 3.21 32.42
N ASN A 93 -12.72 4.01 32.12
CA ASN A 93 -12.71 5.47 32.18
C ASN A 93 -13.70 5.96 33.26
N THR A 94 -13.37 7.08 33.90
CA THR A 94 -14.28 7.72 34.87
C THR A 94 -14.87 8.99 34.28
N LEU A 95 -16.19 9.06 34.20
CA LEU A 95 -16.93 10.22 33.72
C LEU A 95 -17.35 11.10 34.91
N ILE A 96 -17.17 12.42 34.78
CA ILE A 96 -17.52 13.41 35.80
C ILE A 96 -18.76 14.19 35.34
N ASN A 97 -19.83 14.12 36.13
CA ASN A 97 -21.02 14.95 35.95
C ASN A 97 -20.89 16.29 36.68
N GLN A 98 -21.69 17.28 36.28
CA GLN A 98 -21.80 18.57 36.97
C GLN A 98 -22.37 18.46 38.40
N ASN A 99 -22.94 17.32 38.77
CA ASN A 99 -23.40 17.06 40.14
C ASN A 99 -22.29 16.48 41.04
N SER A 100 -21.04 16.46 40.57
CA SER A 100 -19.90 15.80 41.23
C SER A 100 -20.01 14.27 41.35
N ASP A 101 -20.87 13.65 40.55
CA ASP A 101 -20.97 12.19 40.46
C ASP A 101 -19.92 11.62 39.51
N PHE A 102 -19.27 10.54 39.94
CA PHE A 102 -18.31 9.77 39.16
C PHE A 102 -18.96 8.48 38.65
N HIS A 103 -18.94 8.26 37.33
CA HIS A 103 -19.43 7.04 36.70
C HIS A 103 -18.30 6.29 36.02
N LYS A 104 -18.19 4.99 36.29
CA LYS A 104 -17.23 4.12 35.61
C LYS A 104 -17.83 3.58 34.31
N GLN A 105 -17.06 3.69 33.24
CA GLN A 105 -17.37 3.15 31.93
C GLN A 105 -16.25 2.19 31.53
N LEU A 106 -16.62 0.96 31.18
CA LEU A 106 -15.65 -0.04 30.75
C LEU A 106 -15.20 0.23 29.32
N ASN A 107 -13.89 0.16 29.09
CA ASN A 107 -13.22 0.42 27.82
C ASN A 107 -13.12 -0.84 26.95
N SER A 108 -14.24 -1.55 26.84
CA SER A 108 -14.40 -2.67 25.92
C SER A 108 -15.71 -2.52 25.19
N LEU A 109 -15.83 -3.10 23.99
CA LEU A 109 -17.05 -3.00 23.21
C LEU A 109 -18.29 -3.45 23.99
N GLU A 110 -18.24 -4.64 24.59
CA GLU A 110 -19.36 -5.16 25.37
C GLU A 110 -19.58 -4.36 26.67
N GLY A 111 -18.50 -3.92 27.31
CA GLY A 111 -18.58 -3.07 28.50
C GLY A 111 -19.27 -1.73 28.25
N PHE A 112 -18.93 -1.08 27.13
CA PHE A 112 -19.57 0.17 26.72
C PHE A 112 -21.03 -0.04 26.32
N ARG A 113 -21.33 -1.12 25.59
CA ARG A 113 -22.72 -1.52 25.30
C ARG A 113 -23.55 -1.70 26.57
N ILE A 114 -23.03 -2.46 27.55
CA ILE A 114 -23.70 -2.70 28.84
C ILE A 114 -23.93 -1.39 29.58
N TYR A 115 -22.95 -0.48 29.58
CA TYR A 115 -23.09 0.85 30.16
C TYR A 115 -24.24 1.62 29.51
N LEU A 116 -24.29 1.69 28.17
CA LEU A 116 -25.37 2.39 27.47
C LEU A 116 -26.74 1.76 27.74
N VAL A 117 -26.86 0.43 27.71
CA VAL A 117 -28.12 -0.28 28.01
C VAL A 117 -28.62 0.00 29.42
N ARG A 118 -27.73 0.09 30.41
CA ARG A 118 -28.09 0.38 31.80
C ARG A 118 -28.58 1.82 31.99
N HIS A 119 -27.95 2.78 31.33
CA HIS A 119 -28.29 4.20 31.46
C HIS A 119 -29.43 4.64 30.53
N TYR A 120 -29.65 3.94 29.42
CA TYR A 120 -30.65 4.24 28.39
C TYR A 120 -31.54 3.02 28.06
N PRO A 121 -32.26 2.44 29.05
CA PRO A 121 -33.00 1.19 28.87
C PRO A 121 -34.18 1.29 27.88
N LYS A 122 -34.63 2.50 27.54
CA LYS A 122 -35.66 2.72 26.51
C LYS A 122 -35.12 2.52 25.08
N ASN A 123 -33.80 2.59 24.89
CA ASN A 123 -33.13 2.57 23.60
C ASN A 123 -32.37 1.25 23.35
N ILE A 124 -32.65 0.18 24.11
CA ILE A 124 -31.90 -1.10 24.03
C ILE A 124 -31.84 -1.65 22.60
N LYS A 125 -32.96 -1.66 21.88
CA LYS A 125 -33.00 -2.17 20.50
C LYS A 125 -32.15 -1.33 19.54
N GLU A 126 -32.13 -0.01 19.72
CA GLU A 126 -31.31 0.91 18.93
C GLU A 126 -29.82 0.66 19.21
N ILE A 127 -29.45 0.53 20.49
CA ILE A 127 -28.08 0.23 20.94
C ILE A 127 -27.61 -1.11 20.37
N ASP A 128 -28.40 -2.17 20.51
CA ASP A 128 -28.03 -3.51 20.06
C ASP A 128 -27.81 -3.56 18.54
N ASN A 129 -28.73 -2.98 17.78
CA ASN A 129 -28.62 -2.91 16.33
C ASN A 129 -27.37 -2.13 15.88
N PHE A 130 -27.10 -0.98 16.50
CA PHE A 130 -25.92 -0.18 16.18
C PHE A 130 -24.62 -0.94 16.45
N PHE A 131 -24.51 -1.62 17.59
CA PHE A 131 -23.31 -2.38 17.96
C PHE A 131 -23.08 -3.60 17.07
N GLU A 132 -24.13 -4.25 16.55
CA GLU A 132 -23.97 -5.32 15.55
C GLU A 132 -23.39 -4.80 14.22
N ILE A 133 -23.90 -3.67 13.73
CA ILE A 133 -23.40 -3.02 12.51
C ILE A 133 -21.93 -2.62 12.69
N LEU A 134 -21.58 -2.13 13.86
CA LEU A 134 -20.23 -1.72 14.23
C LEU A 134 -19.21 -2.85 14.22
N LYS A 135 -19.55 -4.01 14.81
CA LYS A 135 -18.67 -5.18 14.78
C LYS A 135 -18.37 -5.59 13.33
N LYS A 136 -19.40 -5.63 12.48
CA LYS A 136 -19.24 -5.95 11.06
C LYS A 136 -18.35 -4.93 10.34
N HIS A 137 -18.52 -3.65 10.64
CA HIS A 137 -17.69 -2.59 10.07
C HIS A 137 -16.21 -2.73 10.48
N TYR A 138 -15.94 -2.97 11.76
CA TYR A 138 -14.59 -3.11 12.29
C TYR A 138 -13.84 -4.29 11.64
N VAL A 139 -14.49 -5.45 11.50
CA VAL A 139 -13.89 -6.62 10.85
C VAL A 139 -13.49 -6.31 9.41
N ASN A 140 -14.40 -5.71 8.63
CA ASN A 140 -14.12 -5.33 7.24
C ASN A 140 -12.99 -4.29 7.14
N TYR A 141 -13.02 -3.27 8.00
CA TYR A 141 -12.01 -2.21 8.05
C TYR A 141 -10.62 -2.81 8.33
N LYS A 142 -10.52 -3.65 9.36
CA LYS A 142 -9.28 -4.33 9.73
C LYS A 142 -8.77 -5.24 8.62
N GLU A 143 -9.62 -6.07 8.03
CA GLU A 143 -9.26 -6.98 6.94
C GLU A 143 -8.70 -6.22 5.74
N GLN A 144 -9.37 -5.13 5.32
CA GLN A 144 -8.92 -4.29 4.22
C GLN A 144 -7.48 -3.80 4.42
N PHE A 145 -7.21 -3.19 5.57
CA PHE A 145 -5.90 -2.60 5.83
C PHE A 145 -4.80 -3.63 6.10
N LEU A 146 -5.14 -4.79 6.67
CA LEU A 146 -4.19 -5.89 6.78
C LEU A 146 -3.82 -6.42 5.39
N ASN A 147 -4.81 -6.58 4.50
CA ASN A 147 -4.58 -7.02 3.12
C ASN A 147 -3.73 -6.03 2.33
N MET A 148 -3.95 -4.72 2.52
CA MET A 148 -3.11 -3.65 1.96
C MET A 148 -1.64 -3.81 2.40
N LEU A 149 -1.37 -4.04 3.69
CA LEU A 149 0.01 -4.19 4.20
C LEU A 149 0.77 -5.38 3.61
N ILE A 150 0.07 -6.47 3.29
CA ILE A 150 0.65 -7.71 2.74
C ILE A 150 0.50 -7.83 1.21
N ASN A 151 -0.02 -6.79 0.56
CA ASN A 151 -0.26 -6.71 -0.89
C ASN A 151 -1.13 -7.86 -1.44
N THR A 152 -2.23 -8.13 -0.74
CA THR A 152 -3.29 -9.02 -1.21
C THR A 152 -4.51 -8.20 -1.65
N GLU A 153 -5.31 -8.75 -2.58
CA GLU A 153 -6.50 -8.08 -3.09
C GLU A 153 -7.47 -7.70 -1.94
N TYR A 154 -8.03 -6.49 -2.00
CA TYR A 154 -9.02 -5.99 -1.06
C TYR A 154 -10.03 -5.10 -1.77
N THR A 155 -11.20 -4.94 -1.14
CA THR A 155 -12.28 -4.06 -1.62
C THR A 155 -12.73 -3.13 -0.51
N LEU A 156 -13.18 -1.93 -0.87
CA LEU A 156 -13.83 -1.02 0.09
C LEU A 156 -15.17 -1.60 0.55
N SER A 157 -15.45 -1.52 1.85
CA SER A 157 -16.75 -1.94 2.37
C SER A 157 -17.81 -0.86 2.19
N SER A 158 -19.06 -1.26 1.93
CA SER A 158 -20.19 -0.32 1.76
C SER A 158 -20.47 0.55 2.98
N LEU A 159 -20.13 0.09 4.18
CA LEU A 159 -20.30 0.87 5.41
C LEU A 159 -19.20 1.93 5.58
N MET A 160 -17.97 1.66 5.11
CA MET A 160 -16.92 2.68 5.05
C MET A 160 -17.29 3.78 4.07
N ILE A 161 -17.91 3.39 2.96
CA ILE A 161 -18.48 4.28 1.96
C ILE A 161 -19.57 5.16 2.59
N GLU A 162 -20.56 4.55 3.25
CA GLU A 162 -21.67 5.30 3.84
C GLU A 162 -21.22 6.25 4.94
N TRP A 163 -20.31 5.85 5.84
CA TRP A 163 -19.98 6.65 7.02
C TRP A 163 -19.06 7.84 6.72
N GLY A 164 -18.33 7.80 5.60
CA GLY A 164 -17.55 8.94 5.12
C GLY A 164 -18.44 10.13 4.72
N ASP A 165 -19.71 9.87 4.39
CA ASP A 165 -20.69 10.86 3.93
C ASP A 165 -21.33 11.64 5.08
N TYR A 166 -21.06 11.32 6.36
CA TYR A 166 -21.76 11.91 7.51
C TYR A 166 -20.83 12.59 8.51
N SER A 167 -21.34 13.65 9.15
CA SER A 167 -20.83 14.05 10.46
C SER A 167 -21.16 12.98 11.49
N LEU A 168 -20.46 12.99 12.63
CA LEU A 168 -20.76 12.08 13.73
C LEU A 168 -22.21 12.23 14.23
N GLU A 169 -22.70 13.48 14.28
CA GLU A 169 -24.09 13.76 14.65
C GLU A 169 -25.08 13.19 13.64
N GLU A 170 -24.89 13.48 12.35
CA GLU A 170 -25.79 13.02 11.28
C GLU A 170 -25.88 11.48 11.27
N LEU A 171 -24.76 10.79 11.52
CA LEU A 171 -24.77 9.33 11.59
C LEU A 171 -25.50 8.83 12.83
N LEU A 172 -25.19 9.37 14.02
CA LEU A 172 -25.76 8.89 15.28
C LEU A 172 -27.27 9.12 15.36
N ILE A 173 -27.79 10.24 14.82
CA ILE A 173 -29.24 10.53 14.76
C ILE A 173 -29.99 9.49 13.92
N LYS A 174 -29.36 8.86 12.91
CA LYS A 174 -29.99 7.77 12.16
C LYS A 174 -30.24 6.53 13.01
N TYR A 175 -29.42 6.31 14.04
CA TYR A 175 -29.48 5.11 14.87
C TYR A 175 -30.18 5.34 16.21
N PHE A 176 -30.10 6.55 16.75
CA PHE A 176 -30.54 6.87 18.10
C PHE A 176 -31.56 8.00 18.13
N SER A 177 -32.63 7.77 18.89
CA SER A 177 -33.68 8.77 19.12
C SER A 177 -33.41 9.72 20.30
N SER A 178 -32.37 9.45 21.11
CA SER A 178 -32.06 10.22 22.33
C SER A 178 -30.79 11.06 22.21
N ASP A 179 -30.93 12.38 22.34
CA ASP A 179 -29.79 13.32 22.32
C ASP A 179 -28.76 13.04 23.42
N ASN A 180 -29.22 12.63 24.61
CA ASN A 180 -28.33 12.29 25.72
C ASN A 180 -27.49 11.04 25.39
N LEU A 181 -28.09 10.04 24.74
CA LEU A 181 -27.37 8.85 24.27
C LEU A 181 -26.32 9.22 23.21
N ILE A 182 -26.66 10.10 22.27
CA ILE A 182 -25.72 10.61 21.25
C ILE A 182 -24.52 11.29 21.91
N LYS A 183 -24.75 12.11 22.95
CA LYS A 183 -23.68 12.80 23.68
C LYS A 183 -22.69 11.86 24.37
N GLU A 184 -23.08 10.63 24.75
CA GLU A 184 -22.14 9.68 25.37
C GLU A 184 -20.95 9.35 24.46
N PHE A 185 -21.11 9.43 23.13
CA PHE A 185 -20.02 9.22 22.17
C PHE A 185 -19.02 10.39 22.11
N THR A 186 -19.30 11.53 22.76
CA THR A 186 -18.43 12.71 22.76
C THR A 186 -17.47 12.77 23.95
N TYR A 187 -17.68 11.94 24.99
CA TYR A 187 -16.91 11.95 26.24
C TYR A 187 -15.69 11.01 26.17
N ASN A 188 -14.71 11.36 25.35
CA ASN A 188 -13.51 10.57 25.10
C ASN A 188 -12.28 11.45 24.75
N ASN A 189 -11.10 10.84 24.67
CA ASN A 189 -9.85 11.56 24.43
C ASN A 189 -9.72 12.26 23.08
N PHE A 190 -10.51 11.85 22.08
CA PHE A 190 -10.23 12.18 20.68
C PHE A 190 -11.06 13.38 20.20
N ILE A 191 -12.30 13.49 20.67
CA ILE A 191 -13.23 14.53 20.18
C ILE A 191 -13.89 15.35 21.30
N SER A 192 -13.65 15.04 22.58
CA SER A 192 -14.22 15.85 23.67
C SER A 192 -13.87 17.32 23.49
N GLY A 193 -14.89 18.18 23.60
CA GLY A 193 -14.75 19.63 23.44
C GLY A 193 -14.89 20.15 22.01
N LEU A 194 -14.97 19.28 20.99
CA LEU A 194 -15.26 19.66 19.61
C LEU A 194 -16.77 19.68 19.31
N PRO A 195 -17.23 20.47 18.34
CA PRO A 195 -18.59 20.36 17.79
C PRO A 195 -18.78 19.00 17.08
N ILE A 196 -19.84 18.28 17.41
CA ILE A 196 -20.10 16.92 16.90
C ILE A 196 -20.50 16.92 15.42
N GLU A 197 -21.08 18.03 14.96
CA GLU A 197 -21.47 18.32 13.59
C GLU A 197 -20.27 18.54 12.66
N GLU A 198 -19.10 18.85 13.21
CA GLU A 198 -17.85 19.07 12.47
C GLU A 198 -16.93 17.83 12.46
N VAL A 199 -17.25 16.81 13.25
CA VAL A 199 -16.45 15.59 13.36
C VAL A 199 -16.82 14.63 12.23
N ASN A 200 -15.83 14.14 11.50
CA ASN A 200 -16.07 13.07 10.52
C ASN A 200 -16.36 11.73 11.22
N ALA A 201 -17.52 11.13 10.94
CA ALA A 201 -17.95 9.90 11.59
C ALA A 201 -17.01 8.73 11.32
N TYR A 202 -16.57 8.57 10.06
CA TYR A 202 -15.68 7.50 9.66
C TYR A 202 -14.29 7.60 10.32
N SER A 203 -13.66 8.78 10.30
CA SER A 203 -12.38 9.02 10.98
C SER A 203 -12.48 8.72 12.48
N PHE A 204 -13.52 9.21 13.15
CA PHE A 204 -13.76 8.94 14.58
C PHE A 204 -13.90 7.44 14.85
N PHE A 205 -14.79 6.75 14.13
CA PHE A 205 -15.08 5.34 14.40
C PHE A 205 -13.97 4.38 13.99
N SER A 206 -13.15 4.74 13.00
CA SER A 206 -11.95 3.96 12.65
C SER A 206 -10.99 3.79 13.83
N ASN A 207 -10.89 4.80 14.70
CA ASN A 207 -10.03 4.79 15.88
C ASN A 207 -10.78 4.36 17.16
N TYR A 208 -11.96 4.94 17.41
CA TYR A 208 -12.69 4.70 18.66
C TYR A 208 -13.11 3.23 18.80
N PHE A 209 -13.59 2.60 17.73
CA PHE A 209 -13.94 1.18 17.77
C PHE A 209 -12.74 0.25 17.75
N LEU A 210 -11.65 0.65 17.08
CA LEU A 210 -10.39 -0.06 17.24
C LEU A 210 -9.97 -0.12 18.72
N GLY A 211 -10.20 0.95 19.48
CA GLY A 211 -9.92 0.97 20.92
C GLY A 211 -10.90 0.12 21.74
N LEU A 212 -12.19 0.10 21.39
CA LEU A 212 -13.18 -0.73 22.08
C LEU A 212 -12.97 -2.24 21.83
N GLU A 213 -12.54 -2.63 20.63
CA GLU A 213 -12.30 -4.03 20.24
C GLU A 213 -10.90 -4.51 20.62
N SER A 214 -9.86 -3.69 20.42
CA SER A 214 -8.45 -4.07 20.59
C SER A 214 -7.77 -3.35 21.77
N GLY A 215 -8.54 -2.67 22.61
CA GLY A 215 -8.10 -1.99 23.82
C GLY A 215 -7.64 -0.55 23.61
N PHE A 216 -7.85 0.26 24.65
CA PHE A 216 -7.25 1.58 24.82
C PHE A 216 -6.02 1.48 25.71
N TYR A 217 -5.01 2.29 25.41
CA TYR A 217 -3.71 2.25 26.08
C TYR A 217 -3.20 3.66 26.34
N LEU A 218 -2.47 3.81 27.46
CA LEU A 218 -1.66 4.96 27.76
C LEU A 218 -0.22 4.70 27.35
N LEU A 219 0.30 5.53 26.45
CA LEU A 219 1.70 5.55 26.06
C LEU A 219 2.54 6.29 27.11
N ASN A 220 3.60 5.63 27.55
CA ASN A 220 4.63 6.26 28.37
C ASN A 220 5.64 7.04 27.52
N ASN A 221 5.79 6.64 26.25
CA ASN A 221 6.63 7.35 25.28
C ASN A 221 5.94 8.62 24.79
N SER A 222 6.72 9.69 24.63
CA SER A 222 6.28 10.87 23.90
C SER A 222 6.35 10.65 22.39
N TYR A 223 5.64 11.50 21.62
CA TYR A 223 5.74 11.48 20.16
C TYR A 223 7.18 11.67 19.68
N LYS A 224 7.94 12.53 20.37
CA LYS A 224 9.36 12.77 20.10
C LYS A 224 10.22 11.52 20.32
N ASP A 225 9.96 10.75 21.36
CA ASP A 225 10.66 9.48 21.59
C ASP A 225 10.43 8.50 20.43
N ILE A 226 9.19 8.44 19.92
CA ILE A 226 8.83 7.60 18.78
C ILE A 226 9.54 8.09 17.51
N CYS A 227 9.57 9.40 17.25
CA CYS A 227 10.31 10.00 16.13
C CYS A 227 11.80 9.64 16.19
N LEU A 228 12.45 9.78 17.37
CA LEU A 228 13.86 9.40 17.54
C LEU A 228 14.09 7.92 17.23
N LYS A 229 13.18 7.04 17.66
CA LYS A 229 13.24 5.61 17.33
C LYS A 229 13.03 5.32 15.85
N SER A 230 12.21 6.09 15.17
CA SER A 230 12.07 6.02 13.71
C SER A 230 13.35 6.45 13.00
N ILE A 231 13.98 7.54 13.43
CA ILE A 231 15.27 8.02 12.90
C ILE A 231 16.37 6.96 13.07
N GLU A 232 16.49 6.37 14.28
CA GLU A 232 17.42 5.27 14.55
C GLU A 232 17.22 4.12 13.55
N LYS A 233 15.97 3.69 13.32
CA LYS A 233 15.65 2.60 12.39
C LYS A 233 15.90 2.94 10.93
N ILE A 234 15.60 4.16 10.49
CA ILE A 234 15.90 4.62 9.13
C ILE A 234 17.42 4.61 8.92
N ASN A 235 18.21 5.11 9.86
CA ASN A 235 19.67 5.12 9.77
C ASN A 235 20.29 3.73 9.72
N LEU A 236 19.71 2.74 10.41
CA LEU A 236 20.12 1.33 10.29
C LEU A 236 19.88 0.79 8.87
N VAL A 237 18.86 1.30 8.17
CA VAL A 237 18.59 0.94 6.77
C VAL A 237 19.50 1.70 5.82
N ASN A 238 19.53 3.03 5.90
CA ASN A 238 20.32 3.89 5.04
C ASN A 238 20.97 5.01 5.89
N PRO A 239 22.29 4.92 6.18
CA PRO A 239 23.00 5.92 6.98
C PRO A 239 23.05 7.32 6.34
N LYS A 240 22.74 7.45 5.05
CA LYS A 240 22.73 8.72 4.30
C LYS A 240 21.32 9.22 4.03
N ALA A 241 20.33 8.75 4.80
CA ALA A 241 18.94 9.11 4.60
C ALA A 241 18.59 10.52 5.08
N PHE A 242 19.39 11.17 5.93
CA PHE A 242 19.08 12.48 6.49
C PHE A 242 20.02 13.57 5.97
N SER A 243 19.46 14.74 5.68
CA SER A 243 20.18 15.97 5.35
C SER A 243 19.69 17.12 6.24
N ALA A 244 20.62 17.77 6.92
CA ALA A 244 20.34 18.97 7.73
C ALA A 244 20.29 20.24 6.86
N THR A 245 19.40 20.24 5.86
CA THR A 245 19.16 21.37 4.95
C THR A 245 17.67 21.66 4.85
N SER A 246 17.32 22.93 4.71
CA SER A 246 15.93 23.36 4.50
C SER A 246 15.63 23.54 3.01
N VAL A 247 14.35 23.51 2.65
CA VAL A 247 13.90 23.71 1.27
C VAL A 247 13.86 25.19 0.94
N LYS A 248 14.62 25.59 -0.08
CA LYS A 248 14.60 26.94 -0.63
C LYS A 248 13.52 27.08 -1.70
N GLU A 249 13.44 26.15 -2.64
CA GLU A 249 12.53 26.23 -3.79
C GLU A 249 12.19 24.82 -4.33
N PHE A 250 10.98 24.67 -4.87
CA PHE A 250 10.56 23.51 -5.65
C PHE A 250 10.51 23.87 -7.14
N VAL A 251 11.25 23.15 -7.98
CA VAL A 251 11.26 23.38 -9.42
C VAL A 251 10.19 22.50 -10.07
N VAL A 252 9.24 23.13 -10.75
CA VAL A 252 8.08 22.45 -11.37
C VAL A 252 8.18 22.50 -12.89
N LYS A 253 7.85 21.37 -13.52
CA LYS A 253 7.67 21.25 -14.96
C LYS A 253 6.46 20.36 -15.26
N ASP A 254 5.56 20.83 -16.12
CA ASP A 254 4.38 20.06 -16.57
C ASP A 254 3.55 19.43 -15.42
N LYS A 255 3.26 20.22 -14.37
CA LYS A 255 2.55 19.77 -13.13
C LYS A 255 3.24 18.64 -12.34
N LYS A 256 4.52 18.40 -12.57
CA LYS A 256 5.37 17.54 -11.74
C LYS A 256 6.52 18.35 -11.15
N ILE A 257 6.86 18.06 -9.90
CA ILE A 257 8.07 18.59 -9.27
C ILE A 257 9.25 17.81 -9.85
N GLU A 258 10.21 18.49 -10.47
CA GLU A 258 11.41 17.87 -11.04
C GLU A 258 12.51 17.72 -9.98
N CYS A 259 12.75 18.79 -9.22
CA CYS A 259 13.76 18.80 -8.16
C CYS A 259 13.46 19.84 -7.07
N ILE A 260 14.16 19.69 -5.95
CA ILE A 260 14.25 20.66 -4.87
C ILE A 260 15.60 21.37 -4.94
N ILE A 261 15.59 22.69 -4.77
CA ILE A 261 16.78 23.48 -4.44
C ILE A 261 16.82 23.62 -2.92
N ASP A 262 17.89 23.14 -2.29
CA ASP A 262 18.07 23.29 -0.85
C ASP A 262 18.67 24.67 -0.48
N SER A 263 18.75 24.95 0.82
CA SER A 263 19.36 26.17 1.36
C SER A 263 20.83 26.38 0.99
N GLN A 264 21.52 25.32 0.53
CA GLN A 264 22.92 25.34 0.09
C GLN A 264 23.05 25.44 -1.44
N ASN A 265 21.93 25.61 -2.16
CA ASN A 265 21.82 25.59 -3.62
C ASN A 265 22.19 24.24 -4.28
N ASN A 266 22.09 23.13 -3.54
CA ASN A 266 22.18 21.80 -4.13
C ASN A 266 20.85 21.43 -4.80
N LEU A 267 20.94 20.78 -5.96
CA LEU A 267 19.78 20.23 -6.67
C LEU A 267 19.53 18.79 -6.24
N ILE A 268 18.33 18.53 -5.71
CA ILE A 268 17.91 17.23 -5.20
C ILE A 268 16.78 16.70 -6.07
N TYR A 269 17.03 15.61 -6.78
CA TYR A 269 16.08 14.99 -7.72
C TYR A 269 15.38 13.80 -7.08
N ALA A 270 14.07 13.71 -7.26
CA ALA A 270 13.29 12.57 -6.78
C ALA A 270 12.10 12.28 -7.70
N LYS A 271 11.65 11.03 -7.69
CA LYS A 271 10.42 10.64 -8.39
C LYS A 271 9.18 11.21 -7.70
N TYR A 272 9.14 11.11 -6.38
CA TYR A 272 8.04 11.60 -5.54
C TYR A 272 8.54 12.47 -4.39
N PHE A 273 7.63 13.28 -3.85
CA PHE A 273 7.87 14.18 -2.73
C PHE A 273 6.76 14.01 -1.70
N PHE A 274 7.14 13.96 -0.41
CA PHE A 274 6.21 14.02 0.70
C PHE A 274 6.58 15.20 1.60
N VAL A 275 5.58 16.00 1.97
CA VAL A 275 5.76 17.13 2.87
C VAL A 275 4.84 16.96 4.06
N SER A 276 5.37 17.09 5.27
CA SER A 276 4.53 17.22 6.45
C SER A 276 4.31 18.69 6.79
N GLY A 277 3.05 19.10 6.90
CA GLY A 277 2.70 20.49 7.26
C GLY A 277 1.33 20.92 6.75
N ASN A 278 0.96 22.16 7.06
CA ASN A 278 -0.28 22.75 6.59
C ASN A 278 -0.23 22.92 5.05
N PRO A 279 -1.15 22.30 4.28
CA PRO A 279 -1.17 22.37 2.82
C PRO A 279 -1.38 23.80 2.32
N ILE A 280 -2.20 24.60 2.99
CA ILE A 280 -2.48 25.98 2.57
C ILE A 280 -1.20 26.81 2.67
N ASP A 281 -0.58 26.85 3.86
CA ASP A 281 0.64 27.60 4.11
C ASP A 281 1.79 27.12 3.21
N PHE A 282 1.88 25.80 2.97
CA PHE A 282 2.90 25.22 2.10
C PHE A 282 2.74 25.68 0.65
N TYR A 283 1.52 25.57 0.12
CA TYR A 283 1.26 25.91 -1.26
C TYR A 283 1.42 27.40 -1.53
N GLU A 284 0.91 28.28 -0.65
CA GLU A 284 1.08 29.73 -0.75
C GLU A 284 2.56 30.15 -0.67
N LYS A 285 3.37 29.44 0.11
CA LYS A 285 4.79 29.77 0.28
C LYS A 285 5.65 29.41 -0.92
N TYR A 286 5.36 28.28 -1.58
CA TYR A 286 6.27 27.69 -2.58
C TYR A 286 5.75 27.71 -4.02
N PHE A 287 4.47 28.02 -4.25
CA PHE A 287 3.87 27.93 -5.58
C PHE A 287 2.85 29.04 -5.84
N ASP A 288 2.80 29.53 -7.08
CA ASP A 288 1.74 30.41 -7.58
C ASP A 288 0.56 29.55 -8.05
N ILE A 289 -0.26 29.07 -7.11
CA ILE A 289 -1.38 28.15 -7.41
C ILE A 289 -2.62 28.91 -7.88
N SER A 290 -3.43 28.26 -8.73
CA SER A 290 -4.70 28.83 -9.17
C SER A 290 -5.67 29.03 -7.99
N ASN A 291 -6.44 30.12 -8.01
CA ASN A 291 -7.49 30.37 -7.01
C ASN A 291 -8.46 29.19 -6.87
N LYS A 292 -8.72 28.46 -7.98
CA LYS A 292 -9.62 27.30 -8.00
C LYS A 292 -9.10 26.15 -7.14
N ASP A 293 -7.80 25.85 -7.20
CA ASP A 293 -7.22 24.75 -6.41
C ASP A 293 -7.18 25.12 -4.91
N MET A 294 -6.92 26.40 -4.58
CA MET A 294 -6.99 26.90 -3.20
C MET A 294 -8.42 26.87 -2.64
N GLU A 295 -9.42 27.28 -3.42
CA GLU A 295 -10.83 27.14 -3.06
C GLU A 295 -11.20 25.67 -2.80
N LEU A 296 -10.74 24.75 -3.66
CA LEU A 296 -10.98 23.32 -3.50
C LEU A 296 -10.34 22.77 -2.21
N LEU A 297 -9.10 23.16 -1.90
CA LEU A 297 -8.43 22.78 -0.65
C LEU A 297 -9.19 23.28 0.58
N ASN A 298 -9.71 24.51 0.55
CA ASN A 298 -10.52 25.05 1.64
C ASN A 298 -11.84 24.29 1.82
N LEU A 299 -12.47 23.79 0.75
CA LEU A 299 -13.67 22.96 0.84
C LEU A 299 -13.37 21.56 1.39
N TYR A 300 -12.18 21.03 1.12
CA TYR A 300 -11.72 19.77 1.72
C TYR A 300 -11.28 19.96 3.18
N TYR A 301 -10.75 21.13 3.53
CA TYR A 301 -10.21 21.40 4.86
C TYR A 301 -10.79 22.67 5.50
N PRO A 302 -12.13 22.75 5.69
CA PRO A 302 -12.79 23.99 6.11
C PRO A 302 -12.30 24.50 7.47
N ASN A 303 -11.89 23.60 8.36
CA ASN A 303 -11.51 23.92 9.73
C ASN A 303 -10.00 23.98 9.98
N ILE A 304 -9.16 23.94 8.94
CA ILE A 304 -7.70 23.94 9.11
C ILE A 304 -7.17 25.22 9.78
N ASN A 305 -7.89 26.32 9.59
CA ASN A 305 -7.65 27.62 10.21
C ASN A 305 -8.66 27.94 11.31
N SER A 306 -9.29 26.92 11.92
CA SER A 306 -10.23 27.11 13.03
C SER A 306 -9.56 27.77 14.24
N ASP A 307 -10.32 28.64 14.89
CA ASP A 307 -9.95 29.30 16.16
C ASP A 307 -10.14 28.40 17.39
N HIS A 308 -10.56 27.15 17.20
CA HIS A 308 -10.69 26.18 18.28
C HIS A 308 -9.31 25.77 18.79
N LYS A 309 -9.08 26.00 20.09
CA LYS A 309 -7.80 25.75 20.75
C LYS A 309 -7.98 24.81 21.93
N ILE A 310 -6.91 24.10 22.23
CA ILE A 310 -6.80 23.18 23.36
C ILE A 310 -5.56 23.55 24.19
N SER A 311 -5.73 23.62 25.51
CA SER A 311 -4.66 23.89 26.46
C SER A 311 -4.83 23.03 27.72
N THR A 312 -3.86 23.14 28.63
CA THR A 312 -3.82 22.37 29.87
C THR A 312 -3.60 23.30 31.05
N LEU A 313 -4.45 23.17 32.06
CA LEU A 313 -4.28 23.77 33.37
C LEU A 313 -3.52 22.80 34.28
N TYR A 314 -2.35 23.22 34.74
CA TYR A 314 -1.51 22.49 35.68
C TYR A 314 -1.79 22.98 37.09
N LEU A 315 -2.14 22.06 37.99
CA LEU A 315 -2.50 22.35 39.37
C LEU A 315 -1.56 21.62 40.33
N ALA A 316 -1.09 22.35 41.33
CA ALA A 316 -0.45 21.77 42.50
C ALA A 316 -1.32 22.04 43.73
N LEU A 317 -1.75 20.97 44.39
CA LEU A 317 -2.68 21.00 45.51
C LEU A 317 -1.93 20.76 46.83
N ASN A 318 -2.36 21.42 47.89
CA ASN A 318 -1.85 21.24 49.25
C ASN A 318 -2.45 20.03 49.99
N THR A 319 -3.17 19.16 49.28
CA THR A 319 -3.78 17.93 49.78
C THR A 319 -3.52 16.77 48.84
N LYS A 320 -3.61 15.53 49.35
CA LYS A 320 -3.54 14.33 48.49
C LYS A 320 -4.83 14.21 47.67
N LEU A 321 -4.68 13.69 46.46
CA LEU A 321 -5.81 13.50 45.53
C LEU A 321 -6.82 12.48 46.05
N SER A 322 -6.36 11.42 46.70
CA SER A 322 -7.22 10.44 47.38
C SER A 322 -8.14 11.08 48.43
N ASP A 323 -7.65 12.09 49.14
CA ASP A 323 -8.38 12.73 50.25
C ASP A 323 -9.56 13.59 49.74
N ILE A 324 -9.57 13.89 48.44
CA ILE A 324 -10.66 14.60 47.76
C ILE A 324 -11.41 13.71 46.75
N GLY A 325 -11.21 12.37 46.82
CA GLY A 325 -11.93 11.40 45.99
C GLY A 325 -11.41 11.23 44.57
N ILE A 326 -10.18 11.69 44.28
CA ILE A 326 -9.53 11.55 42.97
C ILE A 326 -8.51 10.40 43.05
N GLU A 327 -8.94 9.21 42.64
CA GLU A 327 -8.19 7.96 42.72
C GLU A 327 -7.78 7.39 41.36
N ASP A 328 -8.58 7.60 40.32
CA ASP A 328 -8.34 7.08 38.99
C ASP A 328 -7.26 7.88 38.26
N LEU A 329 -6.73 7.30 37.18
CA LEU A 329 -5.68 7.93 36.40
C LEU A 329 -6.23 8.99 35.44
N ILE A 330 -7.38 8.70 34.82
CA ILE A 330 -8.02 9.54 33.81
C ILE A 330 -9.48 9.75 34.17
N TYR A 331 -9.92 10.99 34.01
CA TYR A 331 -11.33 11.37 34.09
C TYR A 331 -11.73 12.18 32.86
N TYR A 332 -12.96 12.00 32.37
CA TYR A 332 -13.56 12.79 31.29
C TYR A 332 -14.76 13.58 31.81
N PHE A 333 -14.88 14.85 31.42
CA PHE A 333 -15.97 15.70 31.88
C PHE A 333 -17.18 15.60 30.94
N LYS A 334 -18.38 15.41 31.50
CA LYS A 334 -19.62 15.51 30.74
C LYS A 334 -19.99 16.97 30.52
N ASN A 335 -19.51 17.53 29.42
CA ASN A 335 -19.78 18.91 29.04
C ASN A 335 -21.19 19.12 28.53
N ASP A 336 -21.69 20.34 28.78
CA ASP A 336 -22.87 20.88 28.11
C ASP A 336 -22.47 21.82 26.96
N ASN A 337 -23.33 21.95 25.96
CA ASN A 337 -23.04 22.72 24.74
C ASN A 337 -23.07 24.25 24.92
N LEU A 338 -23.42 24.75 26.10
CA LEU A 338 -23.71 26.17 26.32
C LEU A 338 -22.46 27.05 26.51
N ASN A 339 -21.33 26.47 26.94
CA ASN A 339 -20.11 27.22 27.26
C ASN A 339 -19.10 27.19 26.12
N SER A 340 -18.49 28.35 25.83
CA SER A 340 -17.39 28.48 24.88
C SER A 340 -16.09 27.83 25.36
N THR A 341 -15.92 27.70 26.68
CA THR A 341 -14.82 26.98 27.32
C THR A 341 -15.34 25.67 27.91
N LYS A 342 -14.70 24.54 27.59
CA LYS A 342 -15.11 23.20 28.00
C LYS A 342 -13.94 22.46 28.65
N LEU A 343 -14.16 21.81 29.80
CA LEU A 343 -13.16 20.92 30.40
C LEU A 343 -13.26 19.58 29.69
N ILE A 344 -12.17 18.95 29.28
CA ILE A 344 -12.25 17.72 28.47
C ILE A 344 -11.73 16.50 29.21
N ARG A 345 -10.58 16.63 29.87
CA ARG A 345 -9.93 15.52 30.57
C ARG A 345 -9.21 16.02 31.82
N MET A 346 -9.29 15.27 32.91
CA MET A 346 -8.45 15.45 34.09
C MET A 346 -7.54 14.23 34.24
N TYR A 347 -6.25 14.49 34.38
CA TYR A 347 -5.20 13.49 34.49
C TYR A 347 -4.51 13.58 35.84
N ASN A 348 -4.49 12.44 36.55
CA ASN A 348 -3.87 12.29 37.86
C ASN A 348 -2.35 12.12 37.72
N TYR A 349 -1.65 13.25 37.62
CA TYR A 349 -0.20 13.25 37.43
C TYR A 349 0.56 12.63 38.60
N SER A 350 0.06 12.80 39.84
CA SER A 350 0.63 12.15 41.02
C SER A 350 0.65 10.63 40.90
N LYS A 351 -0.44 10.04 40.40
CA LYS A 351 -0.55 8.58 40.20
C LYS A 351 0.37 8.12 39.06
N SER A 352 0.43 8.86 37.95
CA SER A 352 1.25 8.46 36.80
C SER A 352 2.75 8.40 37.11
N ILE A 353 3.25 9.26 37.99
CA ILE A 353 4.67 9.27 38.37
C ILE A 353 4.96 8.38 39.58
N ASN A 354 3.99 7.59 40.06
CA ASN A 354 4.07 6.82 41.30
C ASN A 354 4.59 7.69 42.46
N GLN A 355 3.98 8.87 42.64
CA GLN A 355 4.41 9.82 43.65
C GLN A 355 4.44 9.19 45.04
N ASP A 356 5.53 9.43 45.78
CA ASP A 356 5.71 8.93 47.14
C ASP A 356 4.49 9.25 48.03
N LEU A 357 3.89 8.20 48.60
CA LEU A 357 2.70 8.26 49.45
C LEU A 357 2.87 9.17 50.69
N ARG A 358 4.11 9.47 51.09
CA ARG A 358 4.42 10.40 52.19
C ARG A 358 4.21 11.86 51.81
N LYS A 359 4.27 12.20 50.52
CA LYS A 359 3.97 13.55 50.03
C LYS A 359 2.49 13.84 50.25
N LYS A 360 2.20 15.03 50.76
CA LYS A 360 0.83 15.47 51.06
C LYS A 360 0.23 16.28 49.92
N GLU A 361 0.96 16.45 48.83
CA GLU A 361 0.59 17.29 47.70
C GLU A 361 0.10 16.47 46.51
N GLY A 362 -1.00 16.93 45.90
CA GLY A 362 -1.57 16.37 44.68
C GLY A 362 -1.17 17.18 43.45
N LEU A 363 -0.90 16.51 42.34
CA LEU A 363 -0.56 17.12 41.06
C LEU A 363 -1.59 16.69 40.02
N LEU A 364 -2.25 17.65 39.38
CA LEU A 364 -3.26 17.42 38.36
C LEU A 364 -2.95 18.20 37.08
N CYS A 365 -3.32 17.60 35.96
CA CYS A 365 -3.40 18.26 34.67
C CYS A 365 -4.85 18.22 34.19
N ILE A 366 -5.44 19.38 33.90
CA ILE A 366 -6.82 19.48 33.39
C ILE A 366 -6.76 20.08 31.99
N ASP A 367 -7.07 19.26 30.99
CA ASP A 367 -7.18 19.68 29.61
C ASP A 367 -8.52 20.39 29.39
N PHE A 368 -8.49 21.49 28.64
CA PHE A 368 -9.66 22.28 28.30
C PHE A 368 -9.58 22.85 26.88
N THR A 369 -10.74 23.08 26.28
CA THR A 369 -10.89 23.71 24.97
C THR A 369 -11.54 25.08 25.10
N TYR A 370 -11.23 25.98 24.17
CA TYR A 370 -11.85 27.30 24.06
C TYR A 370 -11.79 27.79 22.60
N VAL A 371 -12.66 28.75 22.27
CA VAL A 371 -12.73 29.36 20.94
C VAL A 371 -12.15 30.78 21.00
N GLY A 372 -11.23 31.08 20.08
CA GLY A 372 -10.65 32.42 19.90
C GLY A 372 -9.18 32.54 20.33
N GLU A 373 -8.64 33.75 20.22
CA GLU A 373 -7.23 34.04 20.52
C GLU A 373 -6.93 34.18 22.02
N VAL A 374 -7.91 34.65 22.79
CA VAL A 374 -7.72 34.95 24.21
C VAL A 374 -7.88 33.70 25.05
N VAL A 375 -6.80 33.30 25.73
CA VAL A 375 -6.82 32.19 26.69
C VAL A 375 -7.74 32.56 27.88
N PRO A 376 -8.67 31.67 28.29
CA PRO A 376 -9.52 31.89 29.46
C PRO A 376 -8.71 32.22 30.72
N SER A 377 -9.26 33.10 31.56
CA SER A 377 -8.57 33.49 32.79
C SER A 377 -8.50 32.30 33.77
N LYS A 378 -7.46 32.29 34.60
CA LYS A 378 -7.27 31.28 35.66
C LYS A 378 -8.48 31.17 36.58
N GLU A 379 -9.12 32.30 36.89
CA GLU A 379 -10.28 32.37 37.77
C GLU A 379 -11.53 31.77 37.11
N ASP A 380 -11.74 32.02 35.82
CA ASP A 380 -12.88 31.48 35.09
C ASP A 380 -12.77 29.95 34.93
N LEU A 381 -11.56 29.44 34.70
CA LEU A 381 -11.29 28.00 34.68
C LEU A 381 -11.55 27.37 36.05
N LEU A 382 -11.13 28.00 37.15
CA LEU A 382 -11.41 27.50 38.50
C LEU A 382 -12.91 27.49 38.80
N LYS A 383 -13.66 28.53 38.42
CA LYS A 383 -15.13 28.54 38.55
C LYS A 383 -15.79 27.42 37.75
N LEU A 384 -15.29 27.14 36.54
CA LEU A 384 -15.80 26.05 35.73
C LEU A 384 -15.50 24.68 36.37
N ILE A 385 -14.30 24.52 36.94
CA ILE A 385 -13.94 23.31 37.68
C ILE A 385 -14.79 23.15 38.94
N ASP A 386 -15.13 24.25 39.64
CA ASP A 386 -15.97 24.22 40.84
C ASP A 386 -17.38 23.67 40.56
N VAL A 387 -17.88 23.78 39.32
CA VAL A 387 -19.15 23.15 38.91
C VAL A 387 -19.05 21.63 39.01
N TYR A 388 -17.93 21.04 38.58
CA TYR A 388 -17.75 19.59 38.58
C TYR A 388 -17.17 19.07 39.91
N ILE A 389 -16.23 19.80 40.51
CA ILE A 389 -15.48 19.41 41.72
C ILE A 389 -15.39 20.61 42.69
N PRO A 390 -16.48 20.94 43.43
CA PRO A 390 -16.60 22.17 44.23
C PRO A 390 -15.57 22.35 45.34
N LYS A 391 -14.93 21.25 45.78
CA LYS A 391 -13.95 21.28 46.87
C LYS A 391 -12.53 21.54 46.39
N LEU A 392 -12.25 21.41 45.08
CA LEU A 392 -10.89 21.42 44.54
C LEU A 392 -10.19 22.76 44.82
N ARG A 393 -10.89 23.87 44.57
CA ARG A 393 -10.34 25.22 44.66
C ARG A 393 -9.73 25.55 46.02
N LYS A 394 -10.28 25.02 47.11
CA LYS A 394 -9.79 25.24 48.48
C LYS A 394 -8.37 24.72 48.71
N PHE A 395 -7.93 23.78 47.87
CA PHE A 395 -6.65 23.11 48.02
C PHE A 395 -5.61 23.57 47.00
N VAL A 396 -5.94 24.46 46.06
CA VAL A 396 -5.01 24.91 45.03
C VAL A 396 -3.92 25.78 45.64
N GLY A 397 -2.68 25.29 45.61
CA GLY A 397 -1.48 26.00 46.09
C GLY A 397 -0.79 26.83 45.01
N ASP A 398 -0.67 26.29 43.79
CA ASP A 398 -0.18 27.02 42.61
C ASP A 398 -0.83 26.45 41.35
N LEU A 399 -0.93 27.28 40.30
CA LEU A 399 -1.49 26.90 39.03
C LEU A 399 -0.87 27.67 37.85
N LYS A 400 -0.71 26.97 36.71
CA LYS A 400 -0.25 27.55 35.45
C LYS A 400 -1.03 26.99 34.27
N ILE A 401 -1.23 27.82 33.26
CA ILE A 401 -1.80 27.41 31.97
C ILE A 401 -0.63 27.14 31.03
N GLY A 402 -0.66 26.01 30.32
CA GLY A 402 0.33 25.65 29.32
C GLY A 402 0.13 26.35 27.98
N LYS A 403 0.98 26.00 27.03
CA LYS A 403 0.89 26.48 25.65
C LYS A 403 -0.36 25.93 24.96
N SER A 404 -1.14 26.83 24.38
CA SER A 404 -2.29 26.46 23.54
C SER A 404 -1.83 25.95 22.18
N SER A 405 -2.56 24.97 21.64
CA SER A 405 -2.43 24.50 20.26
C SER A 405 -3.80 24.50 19.58
N LYS A 406 -3.83 24.49 18.24
CA LYS A 406 -5.06 24.24 17.48
C LYS A 406 -5.67 22.88 17.88
N TYR A 407 -6.99 22.80 17.87
CA TYR A 407 -7.74 21.57 18.10
C TYR A 407 -8.72 21.38 16.95
N LEU A 408 -8.38 20.44 16.06
CA LEU A 408 -9.02 20.32 14.76
C LEU A 408 -10.12 19.26 14.80
N SER A 409 -11.25 19.58 14.18
CA SER A 409 -12.26 18.69 13.64
C SER A 409 -12.17 18.80 12.11
N MET A 410 -12.39 17.73 11.35
CA MET A 410 -12.33 17.82 9.90
C MET A 410 -13.45 17.07 9.20
N LEU A 411 -14.53 17.81 8.91
CA LEU A 411 -15.58 17.36 8.01
C LEU A 411 -15.58 18.20 6.73
N ARG A 412 -15.35 17.52 5.61
CA ARG A 412 -15.39 18.10 4.27
C ARG A 412 -16.77 18.66 3.93
N ASP A 413 -16.80 19.68 3.07
CA ASP A 413 -18.05 20.26 2.58
C ASP A 413 -18.97 19.15 2.01
N SER A 414 -20.26 19.27 2.29
CA SER A 414 -21.29 18.31 1.85
C SER A 414 -21.23 17.99 0.35
N LYS A 415 -20.84 18.94 -0.50
CA LYS A 415 -20.71 18.79 -1.96
C LYS A 415 -19.59 17.84 -2.36
N LEU A 416 -18.58 17.66 -1.51
CA LEU A 416 -17.38 16.85 -1.78
C LEU A 416 -17.41 15.49 -1.09
N ARG A 417 -18.42 15.23 -0.25
CA ARG A 417 -18.57 13.95 0.45
C ARG A 417 -19.84 13.18 0.13
N ARG A 418 -20.91 13.80 -0.36
CA ARG A 418 -22.19 13.09 -0.62
C ARG A 418 -22.29 12.61 -2.06
N ASN A 419 -22.88 11.43 -2.25
CA ASN A 419 -23.21 10.84 -3.57
C ASN A 419 -21.99 10.63 -4.48
N LEU A 420 -20.84 10.32 -3.90
CA LEU A 420 -19.63 10.00 -4.66
C LEU A 420 -19.80 8.68 -5.43
N SER A 421 -19.14 8.55 -6.57
CA SER A 421 -18.95 7.25 -7.25
C SER A 421 -17.85 6.43 -6.56
N ILE A 422 -17.83 5.11 -6.79
CA ILE A 422 -16.83 4.21 -6.17
C ILE A 422 -15.40 4.70 -6.44
N ASN A 423 -15.11 5.19 -7.65
CA ASN A 423 -13.78 5.69 -8.00
C ASN A 423 -13.42 6.97 -7.23
N GLU A 424 -14.38 7.89 -7.06
CA GLU A 424 -14.16 9.10 -6.26
C GLU A 424 -13.95 8.75 -4.79
N MET A 425 -14.66 7.75 -4.27
CA MET A 425 -14.44 7.25 -2.90
C MET A 425 -13.06 6.61 -2.73
N ILE A 426 -12.58 5.86 -3.72
CA ILE A 426 -11.22 5.31 -3.71
C ILE A 426 -10.22 6.48 -3.65
N ASN A 427 -10.39 7.50 -4.48
CA ASN A 427 -9.53 8.70 -4.48
C ASN A 427 -9.59 9.44 -3.13
N VAL A 428 -10.74 9.38 -2.45
CA VAL A 428 -10.90 9.89 -1.08
C VAL A 428 -10.06 9.11 -0.09
N GLU A 429 -10.14 7.78 -0.11
CA GLU A 429 -9.43 6.92 0.81
C GLU A 429 -7.91 6.91 0.57
N THR A 430 -7.48 7.05 -0.69
CA THR A 430 -6.06 7.15 -1.08
C THR A 430 -5.52 8.58 -1.00
N PHE A 431 -6.36 9.54 -0.61
CA PHE A 431 -6.04 10.97 -0.56
C PHE A 431 -5.56 11.57 -1.89
N GLU A 432 -5.96 11.00 -3.03
CA GLU A 432 -5.62 11.51 -4.38
C GLU A 432 -6.46 12.73 -4.76
N HIS A 433 -7.66 12.83 -4.22
CA HIS A 433 -8.61 13.92 -4.46
C HIS A 433 -8.12 15.33 -4.08
N ILE A 434 -7.02 15.43 -3.34
CA ILE A 434 -6.40 16.66 -2.83
C ILE A 434 -5.01 16.92 -3.45
N GLN A 435 -4.54 16.08 -4.37
CA GLN A 435 -3.23 16.25 -4.98
C GLN A 435 -3.27 17.35 -6.04
N VAL A 436 -2.49 18.42 -5.85
CA VAL A 436 -2.33 19.50 -6.83
C VAL A 436 -1.27 19.12 -7.88
N PHE A 437 -0.16 18.51 -7.44
CA PHE A 437 0.88 17.98 -8.31
C PHE A 437 0.89 16.45 -8.25
N GLU A 438 1.11 15.78 -9.38
CA GLU A 438 0.95 14.33 -9.50
C GLU A 438 1.92 13.53 -8.63
N ASN A 439 3.09 14.12 -8.34
CA ASN A 439 4.17 13.50 -7.57
C ASN A 439 4.43 14.14 -6.19
N LEU A 440 3.51 14.98 -5.71
CA LEU A 440 3.57 15.58 -4.38
C LEU A 440 2.45 15.05 -3.47
N PHE A 441 2.83 14.67 -2.26
CA PHE A 441 1.91 14.25 -1.19
C PHE A 441 2.11 15.16 0.02
N ILE A 442 1.03 15.63 0.63
CA ILE A 442 1.08 16.47 1.83
C ILE A 442 0.31 15.78 2.94
N GLY A 443 0.98 15.51 4.06
CA GLY A 443 0.38 14.91 5.25
C GLY A 443 0.42 15.85 6.45
N GLY A 444 -0.47 15.62 7.42
CA GLY A 444 -0.50 16.37 8.67
C GLY A 444 -1.73 16.06 9.51
N ASP A 445 -1.87 16.76 10.63
CA ASP A 445 -2.97 16.56 11.58
C ASP A 445 -4.35 16.93 11.03
N PHE A 446 -4.41 17.66 9.93
CA PHE A 446 -5.65 18.12 9.29
C PHE A 446 -6.43 17.05 8.51
N ILE A 447 -5.85 15.90 8.14
CA ILE A 447 -6.55 14.91 7.29
C ILE A 447 -7.54 14.04 8.09
N ARG A 448 -7.10 13.49 9.22
CA ARG A 448 -7.92 12.67 10.14
C ARG A 448 -7.64 13.02 11.61
N PRO A 449 -7.85 14.27 12.04
CA PRO A 449 -7.51 14.71 13.39
C PRO A 449 -8.21 13.88 14.48
N GLU A 450 -9.43 13.41 14.22
CA GLU A 450 -10.27 12.68 15.19
C GLU A 450 -9.79 11.25 15.44
N ALA A 451 -8.89 10.74 14.60
CA ALA A 451 -8.24 9.45 14.78
C ALA A 451 -6.93 9.54 15.58
N GLY A 452 -6.47 10.74 15.94
CA GLY A 452 -5.31 10.96 16.82
C GLY A 452 -4.03 10.24 16.35
N PHE A 453 -3.33 9.58 17.28
CA PHE A 453 -2.10 8.84 16.96
C PHE A 453 -2.31 7.74 15.92
N PHE A 454 -3.44 7.01 16.00
CA PHE A 454 -3.77 5.98 15.02
C PHE A 454 -3.92 6.61 13.63
N GLY A 455 -4.66 7.72 13.52
CA GLY A 455 -4.84 8.47 12.28
C GLY A 455 -3.50 8.89 11.66
N ALA A 456 -2.57 9.35 12.50
CA ALA A 456 -1.24 9.75 12.04
C ALA A 456 -0.43 8.59 11.42
N ILE A 457 -0.40 7.43 12.09
CA ILE A 457 0.27 6.25 11.55
C ILE A 457 -0.45 5.71 10.31
N ASN A 458 -1.78 5.59 10.38
CA ASN A 458 -2.61 5.04 9.30
C ASN A 458 -2.47 5.86 8.01
N GLN A 459 -2.65 7.18 8.06
CA GLN A 459 -2.58 8.01 6.86
C GLN A 459 -1.17 8.04 6.25
N SER A 460 -0.13 8.05 7.09
CA SER A 460 1.25 7.99 6.62
C SER A 460 1.54 6.65 5.94
N ILE A 461 1.02 5.54 6.46
CA ILE A 461 1.13 4.25 5.80
C ILE A 461 0.35 4.23 4.49
N ILE A 462 -0.87 4.78 4.42
CA ILE A 462 -1.64 4.86 3.16
C ILE A 462 -0.86 5.64 2.09
N TYR A 463 -0.29 6.80 2.43
CA TYR A 463 0.55 7.55 1.49
C TYR A 463 1.79 6.79 1.06
N ALA A 464 2.51 6.21 2.01
CA ALA A 464 3.71 5.45 1.72
C ALA A 464 3.41 4.22 0.86
N ASP A 465 2.29 3.55 1.12
CA ASP A 465 1.79 2.39 0.38
C ASP A 465 1.42 2.77 -1.06
N LYS A 466 0.78 3.94 -1.25
CA LYS A 466 0.45 4.47 -2.56
C LYS A 466 1.68 4.93 -3.34
N ILE A 467 2.61 5.62 -2.70
CA ILE A 467 3.91 5.96 -3.31
C ILE A 467 4.63 4.69 -3.73
N GLU A 468 4.59 3.65 -2.89
CA GLU A 468 5.19 2.36 -3.19
C GLU A 468 4.54 1.69 -4.40
N ASP A 469 3.20 1.72 -4.49
CA ASP A 469 2.48 1.22 -5.66
C ASP A 469 2.79 2.03 -6.91
N LYS A 470 2.86 3.36 -6.83
CA LYS A 470 3.30 4.19 -7.95
C LYS A 470 4.77 3.94 -8.31
N LEU A 471 5.64 3.59 -7.36
CA LEU A 471 7.00 3.16 -7.66
C LEU A 471 7.08 1.74 -8.24
N TYR A 472 6.04 0.92 -8.05
CA TYR A 472 5.93 -0.44 -8.60
C TYR A 472 5.25 -0.49 -9.96
N TYR A 473 4.21 0.31 -10.17
CA TYR A 473 3.34 0.28 -11.34
C TYR A 473 3.39 1.58 -12.16
N GLY A 474 4.10 2.61 -11.66
CA GLY A 474 3.98 3.99 -12.15
C GLY A 474 4.61 4.23 -13.51
N ASP A 475 3.81 4.95 -14.29
CA ASP A 475 3.89 5.34 -15.69
C ASP A 475 4.42 4.22 -16.59
N ASN A 476 3.50 3.41 -17.12
CA ASN A 476 3.66 2.72 -18.41
C ASN A 476 3.94 3.78 -19.49
N THR A 477 5.12 4.40 -19.46
CA THR A 477 5.70 5.00 -20.63
C THR A 477 6.13 3.84 -21.54
N ASP A 478 6.04 4.06 -22.85
CA ASP A 478 6.40 3.06 -23.87
C ASP A 478 7.81 2.44 -23.64
N ASP A 479 8.66 3.08 -22.82
CA ASP A 479 10.05 2.71 -22.53
C ASP A 479 10.25 1.70 -21.38
N PHE A 480 9.37 1.57 -20.38
CA PHE A 480 9.52 0.57 -19.29
C PHE A 480 8.26 -0.29 -19.08
N GLU A 481 8.33 -1.58 -19.47
CA GLU A 481 7.30 -2.55 -19.05
C GLU A 481 7.80 -3.19 -17.75
N TYR A 482 7.06 -3.00 -16.66
CA TYR A 482 7.40 -3.57 -15.35
C TYR A 482 7.12 -5.07 -15.32
N PHE A 483 8.12 -5.88 -14.95
CA PHE A 483 7.90 -7.30 -14.67
C PHE A 483 7.19 -7.43 -13.33
N SER A 484 6.13 -8.24 -13.29
CA SER A 484 5.51 -8.62 -12.02
C SER A 484 6.49 -9.37 -11.13
N ASN A 485 6.27 -9.32 -9.81
CA ASN A 485 7.09 -10.08 -8.86
C ASN A 485 7.07 -11.58 -9.19
N ASP A 486 5.94 -12.12 -9.64
CA ASP A 486 5.82 -13.52 -10.05
C ASP A 486 6.69 -13.84 -11.27
N GLU A 487 6.72 -12.96 -12.28
CA GLU A 487 7.59 -13.12 -13.45
C GLU A 487 9.06 -13.09 -13.07
N ILE A 488 9.47 -12.16 -12.20
CA ILE A 488 10.83 -12.09 -11.65
C ILE A 488 11.20 -13.39 -10.93
N MET A 489 10.31 -13.89 -10.08
CA MET A 489 10.56 -15.13 -9.36
C MET A 489 10.62 -16.35 -10.29
N MET A 490 9.85 -16.34 -11.39
CA MET A 490 9.95 -17.36 -12.44
C MET A 490 11.23 -17.24 -13.27
N MET A 491 11.71 -16.03 -13.54
CA MET A 491 13.02 -15.83 -14.16
C MET A 491 14.13 -16.40 -13.26
N ILE A 492 14.11 -16.11 -11.96
CA ILE A 492 15.05 -16.68 -10.97
C ILE A 492 15.00 -18.20 -11.01
N ARG A 493 13.80 -18.78 -10.97
CA ARG A 493 13.60 -20.23 -11.03
C ARG A 493 14.22 -20.86 -12.28
N HIS A 494 14.04 -20.25 -13.45
CA HIS A 494 14.57 -20.79 -14.70
C HIS A 494 16.06 -20.51 -14.90
N ASN A 495 16.61 -19.52 -14.21
CA ASN A 495 18.04 -19.25 -14.21
C ASN A 495 18.83 -20.24 -13.35
N TYR A 496 18.17 -20.89 -12.38
CA TYR A 496 18.77 -21.78 -11.40
C TYR A 496 19.77 -22.80 -11.99
N ASP A 497 21.00 -22.73 -11.49
CA ASP A 497 22.07 -23.70 -11.71
C ASP A 497 22.30 -24.56 -10.45
N PHE A 498 21.88 -25.82 -10.55
CA PHE A 498 21.98 -26.79 -9.46
C PHE A 498 23.42 -27.18 -9.09
N GLN A 499 24.42 -26.85 -9.93
CA GLN A 499 25.83 -27.16 -9.64
C GLN A 499 26.44 -26.17 -8.63
N LYS A 500 25.79 -25.02 -8.43
CA LYS A 500 26.30 -23.92 -7.60
C LYS A 500 25.82 -23.95 -6.15
N LEU A 501 24.67 -24.58 -5.89
CA LEU A 501 24.16 -24.82 -4.54
C LEU A 501 24.39 -26.28 -4.15
N ASP A 502 24.62 -26.51 -2.85
CA ASP A 502 24.83 -27.86 -2.33
C ASP A 502 23.63 -28.77 -2.60
N SER A 503 23.85 -30.09 -2.59
CA SER A 503 22.78 -31.10 -2.73
C SER A 503 21.81 -31.14 -1.55
N LYS A 504 22.14 -30.44 -0.46
CA LYS A 504 21.28 -30.27 0.71
C LYS A 504 20.10 -29.36 0.39
N GLU A 505 19.07 -29.49 1.22
CA GLU A 505 17.89 -28.66 1.10
C GLU A 505 18.16 -27.27 1.67
N ILE A 506 17.89 -26.23 0.88
CA ILE A 506 18.12 -24.83 1.26
C ILE A 506 16.83 -24.03 1.04
N HIS A 507 16.53 -23.16 2.00
CA HIS A 507 15.38 -22.27 2.01
C HIS A 507 15.84 -20.81 1.94
N ILE A 508 15.51 -20.14 0.84
CA ILE A 508 15.89 -18.75 0.58
C ILE A 508 14.62 -17.89 0.51
N ASN A 509 14.46 -16.97 1.45
CA ASN A 509 13.39 -15.97 1.43
C ASN A 509 13.78 -14.80 0.51
N PHE A 510 12.84 -14.35 -0.32
CA PHE A 510 12.92 -13.12 -1.09
C PHE A 510 11.81 -12.17 -0.61
N HIS A 511 12.23 -11.05 -0.04
CA HIS A 511 11.38 -9.94 0.36
C HIS A 511 11.49 -8.87 -0.73
N ILE A 512 10.52 -8.84 -1.64
CA ILE A 512 10.49 -7.93 -2.78
C ILE A 512 9.41 -6.88 -2.51
N GLY A 513 9.81 -5.77 -1.91
CA GLY A 513 8.87 -4.71 -1.54
C GLY A 513 7.84 -5.10 -0.50
N LYS A 514 6.59 -5.19 -0.95
CA LYS A 514 5.45 -5.67 -0.16
C LYS A 514 5.26 -7.19 -0.24
N SER A 515 5.81 -7.85 -1.26
CA SER A 515 5.59 -9.28 -1.49
C SER A 515 6.70 -10.14 -0.86
N ASN A 516 6.28 -11.27 -0.31
CA ASN A 516 7.20 -12.27 0.23
C ASN A 516 7.11 -13.54 -0.63
N TYR A 517 8.27 -14.08 -0.96
CA TYR A 517 8.42 -15.38 -1.59
C TYR A 517 9.47 -16.18 -0.85
N TYR A 518 9.40 -17.51 -0.98
CA TYR A 518 10.53 -18.35 -0.62
C TYR A 518 10.80 -19.40 -1.69
N ILE A 519 12.08 -19.69 -1.88
CA ILE A 519 12.56 -20.72 -2.79
C ILE A 519 13.10 -21.87 -1.95
N ARG A 520 12.62 -23.08 -2.25
CA ARG A 520 13.16 -24.34 -1.74
C ARG A 520 13.97 -25.00 -2.84
N THR A 521 15.26 -25.23 -2.59
CA THR A 521 16.15 -25.94 -3.52
C THR A 521 16.62 -27.27 -2.92
N LYS A 522 16.75 -28.31 -3.74
CA LYS A 522 17.36 -29.60 -3.38
C LYS A 522 17.93 -30.27 -4.63
N GLY A 523 19.22 -30.11 -4.88
CA GLY A 523 19.85 -30.54 -6.13
C GLY A 523 19.15 -29.92 -7.34
N LYS A 524 18.67 -30.74 -8.29
CA LYS A 524 17.98 -30.23 -9.49
C LYS A 524 16.58 -29.67 -9.23
N ASN A 525 16.01 -29.93 -8.06
CA ASN A 525 14.64 -29.52 -7.75
C ASN A 525 14.61 -28.10 -7.19
N ILE A 526 13.77 -27.26 -7.79
CA ILE A 526 13.50 -25.89 -7.33
C ILE A 526 11.99 -25.63 -7.33
N ILE A 527 11.50 -25.12 -6.20
CA ILE A 527 10.09 -24.77 -6.03
C ILE A 527 10.03 -23.36 -5.44
N VAL A 528 9.17 -22.53 -6.00
CA VAL A 528 8.88 -21.18 -5.52
C VAL A 528 7.52 -21.18 -4.86
N HIS A 529 7.43 -20.51 -3.73
CA HIS A 529 6.22 -20.36 -2.94
C HIS A 529 5.95 -18.88 -2.63
N HIS A 530 4.67 -18.53 -2.52
CA HIS A 530 4.28 -17.28 -1.87
C HIS A 530 4.49 -17.37 -0.35
N GLY A 531 4.71 -16.21 0.27
CA GLY A 531 4.89 -16.09 1.70
C GLY A 531 6.35 -16.22 2.13
N ARG A 532 6.54 -16.52 3.42
CA ARG A 532 7.85 -16.55 4.07
C ARG A 532 8.06 -17.88 4.76
N TYR A 533 9.26 -18.43 4.65
CA TYR A 533 9.70 -19.55 5.47
C TYR A 533 10.30 -19.03 6.78
N ASN A 534 9.75 -19.43 7.93
CA ASN A 534 10.12 -18.87 9.24
C ASN A 534 11.60 -19.08 9.58
N ASN A 535 12.13 -20.26 9.25
CA ASN A 535 13.51 -20.68 9.54
C ASN A 535 14.34 -20.77 8.25
N SER A 536 14.37 -19.69 7.47
CA SER A 536 15.15 -19.66 6.23
C SER A 536 16.65 -19.63 6.49
N ASP A 537 17.41 -20.29 5.63
CA ASP A 537 18.87 -20.29 5.66
C ASP A 537 19.43 -18.93 5.21
N LEU A 538 18.72 -18.27 4.29
CA LEU A 538 19.04 -16.94 3.78
C LEU A 538 17.76 -16.14 3.53
N SER A 539 17.77 -14.85 3.87
CA SER A 539 16.72 -13.90 3.48
C SER A 539 17.34 -12.74 2.72
N ILE A 540 16.81 -12.44 1.55
CA ILE A 540 17.22 -11.33 0.68
C ILE A 540 16.10 -10.30 0.66
N TYR A 541 16.45 -9.02 0.84
CA TYR A 541 15.55 -7.87 0.84
C TYR A 541 15.94 -6.96 -0.31
N THR A 542 15.03 -6.68 -1.23
CA THR A 542 15.29 -5.86 -2.42
C THR A 542 13.99 -5.28 -2.98
N THR A 543 14.10 -4.42 -3.98
CA THR A 543 12.96 -3.96 -4.80
C THR A 543 12.86 -4.75 -6.11
N ASN A 544 11.68 -4.70 -6.73
CA ASN A 544 11.40 -5.32 -8.03
C ASN A 544 12.33 -4.79 -9.13
N ASP A 545 12.48 -3.46 -9.22
CA ASP A 545 13.29 -2.82 -10.24
C ASP A 545 14.77 -3.24 -10.14
N LYS A 546 15.32 -3.32 -8.92
CA LYS A 546 16.71 -3.72 -8.72
C LYS A 546 16.94 -5.20 -9.00
N LEU A 547 15.98 -6.05 -8.64
CA LEU A 547 16.07 -7.48 -8.92
C LEU A 547 15.92 -7.77 -10.42
N SER A 548 15.04 -7.02 -11.10
CA SER A 548 14.94 -7.01 -12.57
C SER A 548 16.25 -6.54 -13.21
N ASP A 549 16.81 -5.42 -12.76
CA ASP A 549 18.09 -4.90 -13.28
C ASP A 549 19.23 -5.93 -13.15
N LEU A 550 19.28 -6.70 -12.05
CA LEU A 550 20.25 -7.78 -11.86
C LEU A 550 20.02 -8.93 -12.84
N LEU A 551 18.78 -9.40 -12.99
CA LEU A 551 18.43 -10.50 -13.90
C LEU A 551 18.64 -10.14 -15.38
N LEU A 552 18.42 -8.86 -15.71
CA LEU A 552 18.62 -8.30 -17.04
C LEU A 552 20.05 -7.79 -17.26
N LYS A 553 20.96 -8.03 -16.30
CA LYS A 553 22.39 -7.72 -16.44
C LYS A 553 22.71 -6.24 -16.61
N LYS A 554 21.79 -5.35 -16.20
CA LYS A 554 21.92 -3.88 -16.27
C LYS A 554 22.78 -3.30 -15.16
N THR A 555 22.99 -4.06 -14.09
CA THR A 555 23.80 -3.66 -12.94
C THR A 555 24.52 -4.86 -12.34
N SER A 556 25.58 -4.62 -11.57
CA SER A 556 26.30 -5.68 -10.86
C SER A 556 25.70 -5.91 -9.46
N PHE A 557 25.81 -7.13 -8.95
CA PHE A 557 25.37 -7.44 -7.59
C PHE A 557 26.10 -6.59 -6.56
N LYS A 558 27.41 -6.40 -6.74
CA LYS A 558 28.24 -5.56 -5.87
C LYS A 558 27.74 -4.12 -5.81
N SER A 559 27.43 -3.51 -6.95
CA SER A 559 26.91 -2.12 -6.97
C SER A 559 25.55 -2.00 -6.27
N VAL A 560 24.67 -2.99 -6.40
CA VAL A 560 23.37 -2.97 -5.73
C VAL A 560 23.54 -3.15 -4.21
N LEU A 561 24.42 -4.05 -3.78
CA LEU A 561 24.75 -4.27 -2.36
C LEU A 561 25.35 -3.01 -1.72
N GLU A 562 26.31 -2.36 -2.39
CA GLU A 562 26.94 -1.12 -1.91
C GLU A 562 25.98 0.07 -1.90
N SER A 563 25.01 0.10 -2.81
CA SER A 563 23.99 1.16 -2.86
C SER A 563 22.97 1.10 -1.72
N GLY A 564 22.91 -0.01 -0.98
CA GLY A 564 21.94 -0.25 0.08
C GLY A 564 20.54 -0.65 -0.41
N SER A 565 20.34 -0.79 -1.73
CA SER A 565 19.07 -1.24 -2.32
C SER A 565 18.85 -2.76 -2.24
N LEU A 566 19.87 -3.52 -1.82
CA LEU A 566 19.75 -4.93 -1.46
C LEU A 566 20.38 -5.17 -0.10
N LYS A 567 19.68 -5.89 0.78
CA LYS A 567 20.18 -6.37 2.07
C LYS A 567 19.93 -7.86 2.21
N TYR A 568 20.67 -8.50 3.11
CA TYR A 568 20.48 -9.92 3.38
C TYR A 568 20.62 -10.22 4.87
N ARG A 569 20.05 -11.35 5.28
CA ARG A 569 20.25 -11.98 6.58
C ARG A 569 20.55 -13.45 6.37
N GLY A 570 21.69 -13.91 6.86
CA GLY A 570 22.18 -15.27 6.66
C GLY A 570 23.69 -15.26 6.46
N ASP A 571 24.22 -16.40 6.05
CA ASP A 571 25.64 -16.55 5.75
C ASP A 571 26.02 -15.87 4.41
N LEU A 572 27.18 -15.20 4.39
CA LEU A 572 27.67 -14.46 3.23
C LEU A 572 28.13 -15.41 2.12
N GLU A 573 28.73 -16.55 2.46
CA GLU A 573 29.12 -17.55 1.46
C GLU A 573 27.88 -18.11 0.77
N LEU A 574 26.83 -18.43 1.54
CA LEU A 574 25.55 -18.86 0.99
C LEU A 574 24.89 -17.78 0.10
N LEU A 575 24.99 -16.49 0.45
CA LEU A 575 24.52 -15.40 -0.39
C LEU A 575 25.19 -15.41 -1.77
N TYR A 576 26.53 -15.45 -1.82
CA TYR A 576 27.24 -15.46 -3.10
C TYR A 576 26.98 -16.74 -3.91
N LYS A 577 26.87 -17.90 -3.25
CA LYS A 577 26.43 -19.14 -3.92
C LYS A 577 25.03 -19.00 -4.52
N ALA A 578 24.09 -18.38 -3.80
CA ALA A 578 22.74 -18.14 -4.30
C ALA A 578 22.73 -17.15 -5.48
N VAL A 579 23.51 -16.08 -5.40
CA VAL A 579 23.67 -15.08 -6.47
C VAL A 579 24.20 -15.72 -7.76
N ASP A 580 25.24 -16.57 -7.65
CA ASP A 580 25.80 -17.32 -8.79
C ASP A 580 24.78 -18.34 -9.31
N ALA A 581 24.16 -19.13 -8.42
CA ALA A 581 23.16 -20.12 -8.79
C ALA A 581 21.95 -19.53 -9.54
N PHE A 582 21.51 -18.32 -9.17
CA PHE A 582 20.39 -17.63 -9.82
C PHE A 582 20.82 -16.67 -10.94
N LYS A 583 22.13 -16.55 -11.21
CA LYS A 583 22.71 -15.66 -12.21
C LYS A 583 22.35 -14.19 -12.01
N LEU A 584 22.52 -13.71 -10.78
CA LEU A 584 22.23 -12.33 -10.39
C LEU A 584 23.45 -11.40 -10.53
N ASP A 585 24.62 -11.88 -10.97
CA ASP A 585 25.86 -11.08 -11.09
C ASP A 585 26.57 -11.28 -12.44
N ASP A 586 25.81 -11.24 -13.54
CA ASP A 586 26.30 -11.40 -14.91
C ASP A 586 26.27 -10.07 -15.70
N TYR A 587 26.75 -8.95 -15.13
CA TYR A 587 26.67 -7.63 -15.77
C TYR A 587 27.23 -7.65 -17.21
N GLN A 588 26.49 -7.03 -18.14
CA GLN A 588 26.93 -6.81 -19.51
C GLN A 588 26.79 -5.32 -19.82
N GLU A 589 27.83 -4.70 -20.38
CA GLU A 589 27.71 -3.32 -20.87
C GLU A 589 26.55 -3.27 -21.88
N PHE A 590 25.62 -2.35 -21.67
CA PHE A 590 24.42 -2.23 -22.48
C PHE A 590 24.80 -1.83 -23.90
N VAL A 591 24.86 -2.82 -24.80
CA VAL A 591 24.90 -2.58 -26.23
C VAL A 591 23.45 -2.47 -26.67
N GLN A 592 23.02 -1.25 -27.01
CA GLN A 592 21.72 -1.03 -27.61
C GLN A 592 21.74 -1.62 -29.02
N GLU A 593 21.46 -2.91 -29.13
CA GLU A 593 21.20 -3.52 -30.45
C GLU A 593 19.93 -2.86 -31.02
N GLU A 594 20.01 -2.32 -32.23
CA GLU A 594 18.85 -1.82 -32.96
C GLU A 594 17.91 -3.01 -33.24
N TYR A 595 16.81 -3.08 -32.50
CA TYR A 595 15.79 -4.10 -32.71
C TYR A 595 14.54 -3.51 -33.34
N LEU A 596 14.07 -4.16 -34.41
CA LEU A 596 12.81 -3.82 -35.08
C LEU A 596 11.63 -4.31 -34.22
N THR A 597 11.11 -3.45 -33.35
CA THR A 597 9.82 -3.65 -32.67
C THR A 597 8.69 -3.09 -33.54
N SER A 598 7.55 -3.78 -33.60
CA SER A 598 6.42 -3.26 -34.37
C SER A 598 5.81 -2.03 -33.70
N LYS A 599 5.46 -1.03 -34.51
CA LYS A 599 4.60 0.09 -34.08
C LYS A 599 3.19 -0.37 -33.72
N TYR A 600 2.75 -1.53 -34.22
CA TYR A 600 1.41 -2.07 -33.99
C TYR A 600 1.44 -3.19 -32.96
N LYS A 601 0.60 -3.07 -31.92
CA LYS A 601 0.49 -4.06 -30.84
C LYS A 601 0.14 -5.46 -31.39
N TYR A 602 0.94 -6.45 -30.98
CA TYR A 602 0.81 -7.87 -31.34
C TYR A 602 0.84 -8.16 -32.85
N PHE A 603 1.54 -7.35 -33.64
CA PHE A 603 1.62 -7.55 -35.09
C PHE A 603 2.35 -8.85 -35.45
N GLY A 604 3.40 -9.22 -34.72
CA GLY A 604 4.12 -10.48 -34.91
C GLY A 604 3.20 -11.69 -34.70
N VAL A 605 2.45 -11.70 -33.59
CA VAL A 605 1.43 -12.73 -33.30
C VAL A 605 0.34 -12.79 -34.36
N LYS A 606 -0.13 -11.63 -34.87
CA LYS A 606 -1.14 -11.60 -35.95
C LYS A 606 -0.61 -12.26 -37.23
N LEU A 607 0.64 -11.99 -37.61
CA LEU A 607 1.26 -12.66 -38.77
C LEU A 607 1.42 -14.16 -38.54
N PHE A 608 1.72 -14.60 -37.31
CA PHE A 608 1.71 -16.03 -36.96
C PHE A 608 0.34 -16.65 -37.17
N PHE A 609 -0.72 -16.02 -36.68
CA PHE A 609 -2.09 -16.51 -36.87
C PHE A 609 -2.53 -16.49 -38.33
N MET A 610 -2.09 -15.52 -39.13
CA MET A 610 -2.36 -15.52 -40.58
C MET A 610 -1.74 -16.75 -41.26
N HIS A 611 -0.49 -17.08 -40.98
CA HIS A 611 0.15 -18.30 -41.50
C HIS A 611 -0.61 -19.56 -41.05
N LEU A 612 -0.90 -19.68 -39.75
CA LEU A 612 -1.66 -20.81 -39.22
C LEU A 612 -3.05 -20.94 -39.84
N PHE A 613 -3.73 -19.82 -40.06
CA PHE A 613 -5.05 -19.79 -40.68
C PHE A 613 -4.99 -20.26 -42.13
N ILE A 614 -4.02 -19.77 -42.92
CA ILE A 614 -3.80 -20.23 -44.31
C ILE A 614 -3.56 -21.74 -44.34
N TYR A 615 -2.66 -22.25 -43.49
CA TYR A 615 -2.32 -23.67 -43.46
C TYR A 615 -3.50 -24.54 -43.00
N SER A 616 -4.25 -24.07 -42.01
CA SER A 616 -5.40 -24.78 -41.48
C SER A 616 -6.57 -24.81 -42.47
N VAL A 617 -6.86 -23.70 -43.14
CA VAL A 617 -7.89 -23.62 -44.17
C VAL A 617 -7.52 -24.47 -45.38
N ALA A 618 -6.25 -24.45 -45.80
CA ALA A 618 -5.77 -25.33 -46.87
C ALA A 618 -5.95 -26.82 -46.51
N SER A 619 -5.60 -27.19 -45.28
CA SER A 619 -5.83 -28.55 -44.78
C SER A 619 -7.32 -28.89 -44.77
N LEU A 620 -8.17 -28.06 -44.15
CA LEU A 620 -9.61 -28.31 -44.06
C LEU A 620 -10.26 -28.45 -45.44
N LEU A 621 -9.96 -27.55 -46.38
CA LEU A 621 -10.52 -27.58 -47.73
C LEU A 621 -10.07 -28.80 -48.54
N SER A 622 -8.90 -29.37 -48.23
CA SER A 622 -8.36 -30.59 -48.88
C SER A 622 -9.32 -31.77 -48.73
N ASN A 623 -10.17 -31.78 -47.70
CA ASN A 623 -11.21 -32.80 -47.50
C ASN A 623 -12.41 -32.66 -48.47
N TYR A 624 -12.60 -31.49 -49.10
CA TYR A 624 -13.83 -31.18 -49.86
C TYR A 624 -13.57 -30.88 -51.34
N TYR A 625 -12.42 -30.30 -51.69
CA TYR A 625 -12.10 -29.89 -53.06
C TYR A 625 -10.80 -30.52 -53.56
N PRO A 626 -10.64 -30.70 -54.88
CA PRO A 626 -9.38 -31.16 -55.45
C PRO A 626 -8.22 -30.24 -55.09
N ASN A 627 -7.09 -30.85 -54.73
CA ASN A 627 -5.92 -30.16 -54.19
C ASN A 627 -5.26 -29.16 -55.15
N ILE A 628 -5.51 -29.28 -56.45
CA ILE A 628 -5.04 -28.34 -57.49
C ILE A 628 -5.61 -26.92 -57.30
N TYR A 629 -6.79 -26.77 -56.68
CA TYR A 629 -7.38 -25.46 -56.41
C TYR A 629 -6.95 -24.88 -55.05
N ILE A 630 -6.44 -25.72 -54.15
CA ILE A 630 -6.20 -25.33 -52.75
C ILE A 630 -4.73 -24.97 -52.52
N PHE A 631 -3.82 -25.91 -52.73
CA PHE A 631 -2.41 -25.73 -52.35
C PHE A 631 -1.71 -24.60 -53.12
N PRO A 632 -1.93 -24.39 -54.44
CA PRO A 632 -1.34 -23.25 -55.13
C PRO A 632 -1.79 -21.89 -54.59
N ILE A 633 -3.08 -21.77 -54.25
CA ILE A 633 -3.64 -20.53 -53.66
C ILE A 633 -3.05 -20.31 -52.26
N ALA A 634 -3.04 -21.36 -51.43
CA ALA A 634 -2.47 -21.30 -50.09
C ALA A 634 -0.97 -20.95 -50.11
N PHE A 635 -0.20 -21.49 -51.06
CA PHE A 635 1.20 -21.17 -51.27
C PHE A 635 1.40 -19.69 -51.60
N CYS A 636 0.64 -19.16 -52.58
CA CYS A 636 0.69 -17.74 -52.94
C CYS A 636 0.34 -16.83 -51.75
N LEU A 637 -0.73 -17.14 -51.00
CA LEU A 637 -1.13 -16.38 -49.82
C LEU A 637 -0.05 -16.41 -48.73
N SER A 638 0.54 -17.58 -48.47
CA SER A 638 1.60 -17.74 -47.47
C SER A 638 2.87 -16.96 -47.85
N ILE A 639 3.24 -16.94 -49.14
CA ILE A 639 4.33 -16.08 -49.64
C ILE A 639 4.02 -14.61 -49.40
N VAL A 640 2.80 -14.15 -49.70
CA VAL A 640 2.41 -12.74 -49.47
C VAL A 640 2.58 -12.36 -48.00
N VAL A 641 2.13 -13.20 -47.06
CA VAL A 641 2.31 -12.94 -45.61
C VAL A 641 3.80 -12.95 -45.24
N SER A 642 4.59 -13.88 -45.79
CA SER A 642 6.05 -13.93 -45.58
C SER A 642 6.76 -12.67 -46.12
N ILE A 643 6.32 -12.13 -47.26
CA ILE A 643 6.85 -10.88 -47.84
C ILE A 643 6.49 -9.69 -46.94
N ILE A 644 5.24 -9.60 -46.46
CA ILE A 644 4.81 -8.52 -45.54
C ILE A 644 5.68 -8.54 -44.27
N LYS A 645 5.92 -9.73 -43.71
CA LYS A 645 6.81 -9.89 -42.56
C LYS A 645 8.24 -9.45 -42.88
N TYR A 646 8.79 -9.87 -44.02
CA TYR A 646 10.14 -9.49 -44.43
C TYR A 646 10.27 -7.98 -44.63
N GLN A 647 9.28 -7.31 -45.22
CA GLN A 647 9.26 -5.85 -45.34
C GLN A 647 9.20 -5.13 -43.99
N THR A 648 8.61 -5.76 -42.97
CA THR A 648 8.43 -5.15 -41.64
C THR A 648 9.63 -5.41 -40.72
N TYR A 649 10.21 -6.61 -40.79
CA TYR A 649 11.20 -7.11 -39.80
C TYR A 649 12.51 -7.60 -40.42
N GLU A 650 12.67 -7.48 -41.73
CA GLU A 650 13.87 -7.85 -42.52
C GLU A 650 14.37 -9.28 -42.30
N HIS A 651 13.49 -10.18 -41.86
CA HIS A 651 13.88 -11.53 -41.47
C HIS A 651 12.80 -12.56 -41.82
N ILE A 652 13.17 -13.53 -42.65
CA ILE A 652 12.39 -14.74 -42.94
C ILE A 652 12.87 -15.86 -42.04
N SER A 653 11.95 -16.52 -41.35
CA SER A 653 12.26 -17.62 -40.44
C SER A 653 12.41 -18.95 -41.17
N TRP A 654 13.22 -19.86 -40.62
CA TRP A 654 13.36 -21.22 -41.18
C TRP A 654 12.01 -21.96 -41.24
N PHE A 655 11.12 -21.70 -40.28
CA PHE A 655 9.78 -22.25 -40.24
C PHE A 655 8.96 -21.90 -41.48
N GLU A 656 8.99 -20.62 -41.89
CA GLU A 656 8.31 -20.14 -43.10
C GLU A 656 8.89 -20.81 -44.34
N ILE A 657 10.21 -20.94 -44.41
CA ILE A 657 10.87 -21.63 -45.53
C ILE A 657 10.38 -23.08 -45.61
N VAL A 658 10.42 -23.83 -44.51
CA VAL A 658 10.05 -25.25 -44.47
C VAL A 658 8.57 -25.46 -44.83
N LEU A 659 7.64 -24.69 -44.25
CA LEU A 659 6.22 -24.84 -44.56
C LEU A 659 5.85 -24.34 -45.96
N ASN A 660 6.46 -23.26 -46.44
CA ASN A 660 6.27 -22.81 -47.82
C ASN A 660 6.83 -23.83 -48.82
N SER A 661 7.98 -24.46 -48.55
CA SER A 661 8.49 -25.57 -49.36
C SER A 661 7.54 -26.76 -49.35
N GLY A 662 6.95 -27.10 -48.20
CA GLY A 662 5.91 -28.14 -48.11
C GLY A 662 4.68 -27.84 -48.98
N LEU A 663 4.19 -26.59 -48.94
CA LEU A 663 3.10 -26.12 -49.79
C LEU A 663 3.45 -26.12 -51.28
N LEU A 664 4.68 -25.75 -51.64
CA LEU A 664 5.16 -25.81 -53.02
C LEU A 664 5.18 -27.27 -53.51
N ILE A 665 5.73 -28.18 -52.71
CA ILE A 665 5.76 -29.62 -53.03
C ILE A 665 4.32 -30.13 -53.19
N ALA A 666 3.41 -29.82 -52.26
CA ALA A 666 2.00 -30.21 -52.36
C ALA A 666 1.32 -29.63 -53.61
N SER A 667 1.67 -28.39 -54.01
CA SER A 667 1.16 -27.75 -55.23
C SER A 667 1.67 -28.44 -56.50
N VAL A 668 2.93 -28.87 -56.52
CA VAL A 668 3.48 -29.65 -57.65
C VAL A 668 2.84 -31.03 -57.71
N LEU A 669 2.73 -31.73 -56.57
CA LEU A 669 2.10 -33.04 -56.50
C LEU A 669 0.62 -33.00 -56.93
N SER A 670 -0.12 -31.93 -56.62
CA SER A 670 -1.51 -31.80 -57.04
C SER A 670 -1.69 -31.61 -58.55
N ILE A 671 -0.67 -31.10 -59.25
CA ILE A 671 -0.66 -30.98 -60.71
C ILE A 671 -0.29 -32.31 -61.38
N PHE A 672 0.75 -32.99 -60.90
CA PHE A 672 1.33 -34.14 -61.61
C PHE A 672 0.82 -35.51 -61.14
N LEU A 673 0.25 -35.62 -59.93
CA LEU A 673 -0.28 -36.87 -59.38
C LEU A 673 -1.79 -36.80 -59.20
N ALA A 674 -2.53 -37.38 -60.13
CA ALA A 674 -4.00 -37.46 -60.08
C ALA A 674 -4.52 -38.09 -58.76
N LYS A 675 -3.78 -39.06 -58.20
CA LYS A 675 -4.11 -39.69 -56.90
C LYS A 675 -4.01 -38.72 -55.72
N PHE A 676 -3.01 -37.84 -55.72
CA PHE A 676 -2.86 -36.81 -54.68
C PHE A 676 -3.88 -35.68 -54.87
N ASN A 677 -4.19 -35.33 -56.12
CA ASN A 677 -5.19 -34.31 -56.44
C ASN A 677 -6.59 -34.69 -55.91
N ASN A 678 -6.95 -35.97 -56.03
CA ASN A 678 -8.27 -36.51 -55.64
C ASN A 678 -8.22 -37.31 -54.33
N LEU A 679 -7.26 -37.02 -53.44
CA LEU A 679 -7.10 -37.74 -52.17
C LEU A 679 -8.23 -37.44 -51.16
N TYR A 680 -8.80 -36.22 -51.23
CA TYR A 680 -9.85 -35.72 -50.33
C TYR A 680 -9.54 -35.94 -48.83
N SER A 681 -8.31 -35.66 -48.42
CA SER A 681 -7.82 -35.85 -47.04
C SER A 681 -6.82 -34.75 -46.68
N ASP A 682 -6.82 -34.35 -45.41
CA ASP A 682 -5.88 -33.40 -44.82
C ASP A 682 -4.65 -34.08 -44.18
N ASP A 683 -4.65 -35.40 -44.06
CA ASP A 683 -3.70 -36.18 -43.26
C ASP A 683 -2.24 -35.86 -43.56
N ILE A 684 -1.90 -35.78 -44.84
CA ILE A 684 -0.51 -35.62 -45.30
C ILE A 684 0.03 -34.24 -44.91
N PHE A 685 -0.74 -33.19 -45.18
CA PHE A 685 -0.28 -31.82 -44.94
C PHE A 685 -0.39 -31.45 -43.45
N LEU A 686 -1.47 -31.87 -42.78
CA LEU A 686 -1.63 -31.69 -41.34
C LEU A 686 -0.56 -32.46 -40.54
N GLY A 687 -0.26 -33.69 -40.95
CA GLY A 687 0.84 -34.49 -40.41
C GLY A 687 2.21 -33.82 -40.56
N PHE A 688 2.45 -33.17 -41.71
CA PHE A 688 3.67 -32.38 -41.92
C PHE A 688 3.75 -31.16 -40.99
N ILE A 689 2.65 -30.42 -40.79
CA ILE A 689 2.60 -29.30 -39.84
C ILE A 689 2.93 -29.79 -38.41
N ILE A 690 2.29 -30.89 -37.97
CA ILE A 690 2.54 -31.48 -36.64
C ILE A 690 4.02 -31.84 -36.48
N LEU A 691 4.61 -32.50 -37.47
CA LEU A 691 6.02 -32.89 -37.45
C LEU A 691 6.93 -31.67 -37.27
N VAL A 692 6.68 -30.59 -38.02
CA VAL A 692 7.47 -29.35 -37.94
C VAL A 692 7.35 -28.70 -36.56
N PHE A 693 6.13 -28.63 -36.00
CA PHE A 693 5.89 -28.07 -34.66
C PHE A 693 6.57 -28.88 -33.56
N LEU A 694 6.42 -30.21 -33.56
CA LEU A 694 7.02 -31.06 -32.53
C LEU A 694 8.56 -31.12 -32.67
N THR A 695 9.08 -31.14 -33.89
CA THR A 695 10.54 -31.11 -34.12
C THR A 695 11.13 -29.78 -33.65
N SER A 696 10.45 -28.65 -33.90
CA SER A 696 10.82 -27.32 -33.41
C SER A 696 10.98 -27.28 -31.88
N VAL A 697 10.08 -27.94 -31.14
CA VAL A 697 10.13 -28.04 -29.68
C VAL A 697 11.36 -28.85 -29.23
N ILE A 698 11.63 -29.98 -29.91
CA ILE A 698 12.76 -30.88 -29.58
C ILE A 698 14.12 -30.20 -29.81
N ILE A 699 14.28 -29.47 -30.92
CA ILE A 699 15.53 -28.75 -31.24
C ILE A 699 15.66 -27.43 -30.48
N ASN A 700 14.72 -27.10 -29.58
CA ASN A 700 14.70 -25.88 -28.78
C ASN A 700 14.74 -24.59 -29.64
N GLN A 701 14.06 -24.62 -30.79
CA GLN A 701 13.80 -23.48 -31.66
C GLN A 701 12.29 -23.30 -31.86
N PRO A 702 11.57 -22.83 -30.83
CA PRO A 702 10.12 -22.76 -30.85
C PRO A 702 9.60 -21.80 -31.92
N ILE A 703 8.64 -22.25 -32.73
CA ILE A 703 8.06 -21.45 -33.82
C ILE A 703 7.41 -20.18 -33.29
N VAL A 704 6.67 -20.28 -32.19
CA VAL A 704 5.97 -19.12 -31.60
C VAL A 704 6.96 -18.00 -31.24
N TYR A 705 8.17 -18.35 -30.78
CA TYR A 705 9.23 -17.37 -30.48
C TYR A 705 9.64 -16.55 -31.71
N LEU A 706 9.65 -17.15 -32.91
CA LEU A 706 10.04 -16.49 -34.16
C LEU A 706 9.08 -15.36 -34.56
N TYR A 707 7.91 -15.29 -33.93
CA TYR A 707 6.91 -14.25 -34.14
C TYR A 707 6.71 -13.37 -32.90
N HIS A 708 6.53 -13.97 -31.71
CA HIS A 708 6.33 -13.25 -30.46
C HIS A 708 7.49 -12.31 -30.08
N ARG A 709 8.73 -12.62 -30.52
CA ARG A 709 9.91 -11.80 -30.21
C ARG A 709 9.83 -10.36 -30.73
N TYR A 710 8.97 -10.10 -31.71
CA TYR A 710 8.79 -8.77 -32.31
C TYR A 710 7.75 -7.91 -31.60
N ASP A 711 6.96 -8.54 -30.71
CA ASP A 711 5.90 -7.90 -29.93
C ASP A 711 6.32 -7.64 -28.49
N MET A 712 7.54 -8.06 -28.11
CA MET A 712 8.07 -7.97 -26.75
C MET A 712 9.39 -7.19 -26.75
N LYS A 713 9.71 -6.54 -25.63
CA LYS A 713 10.99 -5.84 -25.45
C LYS A 713 12.17 -6.81 -25.51
N ALA A 714 13.31 -6.29 -26.00
CA ALA A 714 14.54 -7.06 -26.16
C ALA A 714 15.00 -7.74 -24.86
N ASP A 715 14.93 -7.01 -23.76
CA ASP A 715 15.30 -7.50 -22.43
C ASP A 715 14.52 -8.77 -22.05
N TYR A 716 13.19 -8.76 -22.24
CA TYR A 716 12.36 -9.91 -21.91
C TYR A 716 12.58 -11.09 -22.87
N ARG A 717 12.75 -10.81 -24.16
CA ARG A 717 12.91 -11.86 -25.18
C ARG A 717 14.13 -12.75 -24.92
N ASN A 718 15.18 -12.16 -24.34
CA ASN A 718 16.45 -12.83 -24.08
C ASN A 718 16.40 -13.69 -22.80
N THR A 719 15.30 -13.62 -22.04
CA THR A 719 15.13 -14.42 -20.83
C THR A 719 14.85 -15.89 -21.16
N LYS A 720 15.31 -16.79 -20.28
CA LYS A 720 14.95 -18.21 -20.35
C LYS A 720 13.44 -18.43 -20.19
N LEU A 721 12.77 -17.60 -19.37
CA LEU A 721 11.33 -17.68 -19.14
C LEU A 721 10.56 -17.49 -20.46
N PHE A 722 10.87 -16.45 -21.23
CA PHE A 722 10.22 -16.19 -22.52
C PHE A 722 10.40 -17.36 -23.50
N LYS A 723 11.61 -17.93 -23.55
CA LYS A 723 11.88 -19.11 -24.38
C LYS A 723 11.05 -20.33 -23.95
N ILE A 724 10.89 -20.56 -22.65
CA ILE A 724 10.11 -21.68 -22.11
C ILE A 724 8.61 -21.49 -22.38
N ILE A 725 8.08 -20.28 -22.19
CA ILE A 725 6.67 -19.97 -22.48
C ILE A 725 6.37 -20.20 -23.97
N THR A 726 7.20 -19.66 -24.85
CA THR A 726 7.03 -19.81 -26.31
C THR A 726 7.24 -21.26 -26.77
N ASN A 727 8.09 -22.04 -26.09
CA ASN A 727 8.22 -23.47 -26.32
C ASN A 727 6.97 -24.25 -25.90
N GLY A 728 6.40 -23.94 -24.74
CA GLY A 728 5.12 -24.49 -24.30
C GLY A 728 3.98 -24.17 -25.27
N LEU A 729 3.89 -22.93 -25.75
CA LEU A 729 2.92 -22.52 -26.76
C LEU A 729 3.10 -23.27 -28.08
N THR A 730 4.35 -23.46 -28.54
CA THR A 730 4.64 -24.22 -29.75
C THR A 730 4.19 -25.68 -29.59
N PHE A 731 4.43 -26.28 -28.42
CA PHE A 731 3.94 -27.63 -28.11
C PHE A 731 2.41 -27.70 -28.09
N ILE A 732 1.73 -26.72 -27.48
CA ILE A 732 0.26 -26.63 -27.48
C ILE A 732 -0.29 -26.58 -28.91
N TRP A 733 0.28 -25.76 -29.78
CA TRP A 733 -0.13 -25.69 -31.19
C TRP A 733 0.09 -27.03 -31.92
N GLY A 734 1.25 -27.66 -31.74
CA GLY A 734 1.50 -29.00 -32.28
C GLY A 734 0.50 -30.05 -31.77
N PHE A 735 0.15 -29.98 -30.49
CA PHE A 735 -0.83 -30.87 -29.87
C PHE A 735 -2.26 -30.62 -30.37
N ILE A 736 -2.66 -29.36 -30.58
CA ILE A 736 -3.96 -29.01 -31.18
C ILE A 736 -4.08 -29.62 -32.57
N PHE A 737 -3.06 -29.47 -33.42
CA PHE A 737 -3.06 -30.10 -34.74
C PHE A 737 -3.12 -31.63 -34.65
N LEU A 738 -2.43 -32.23 -33.67
CA LEU A 738 -2.50 -33.67 -33.42
C LEU A 738 -3.90 -34.12 -32.98
N VAL A 739 -4.60 -33.33 -32.15
CA VAL A 739 -5.99 -33.61 -31.77
C VAL A 739 -6.93 -33.47 -32.96
N ILE A 740 -6.71 -32.49 -33.84
CA ILE A 740 -7.48 -32.35 -35.08
C ILE A 740 -7.30 -33.60 -35.95
N LEU A 741 -6.04 -34.01 -36.18
CA LEU A 741 -5.73 -35.19 -36.99
C LEU A 741 -6.25 -36.48 -36.34
N GLY A 742 -6.00 -36.72 -35.04
CA GLY A 742 -6.39 -37.95 -34.36
C GLY A 742 -7.90 -38.06 -34.11
N GLY A 743 -8.57 -36.92 -33.90
CA GLY A 743 -10.01 -36.86 -33.65
C GLY A 743 -10.85 -37.35 -34.82
N THR A 744 -10.41 -37.08 -36.05
CA THR A 744 -11.09 -37.54 -37.27
C THR A 744 -11.05 -39.06 -37.43
N TYR A 745 -9.96 -39.72 -37.00
CA TYR A 745 -9.88 -41.19 -36.96
C TYR A 745 -10.78 -41.84 -35.91
N LEU A 746 -11.08 -41.14 -34.81
CA LEU A 746 -11.89 -41.66 -33.71
C LEU A 746 -13.40 -41.49 -33.94
N VAL A 747 -13.81 -40.36 -34.52
CA VAL A 747 -15.23 -39.97 -34.64
C VAL A 747 -15.74 -40.05 -36.10
N GLY A 748 -14.84 -40.21 -37.06
CA GLY A 748 -15.14 -40.31 -38.49
C GLY A 748 -15.16 -38.96 -39.22
N ASN A 749 -15.03 -39.01 -40.56
CA ASN A 749 -14.82 -37.84 -41.41
C ASN A 749 -16.00 -36.85 -41.43
N SER A 750 -17.17 -37.21 -40.92
CA SER A 750 -18.34 -36.32 -40.84
C SER A 750 -18.16 -35.16 -39.84
N TYR A 751 -17.18 -35.25 -38.94
CA TYR A 751 -16.94 -34.27 -37.87
C TYR A 751 -15.65 -33.45 -38.05
N VAL A 752 -14.98 -33.53 -39.20
CA VAL A 752 -13.70 -32.84 -39.45
C VAL A 752 -13.79 -31.33 -39.15
N THR A 753 -14.81 -30.64 -39.66
CA THR A 753 -15.02 -29.21 -39.42
C THR A 753 -15.16 -28.84 -37.95
N MET A 754 -15.76 -29.74 -37.14
CA MET A 754 -15.90 -29.52 -35.70
C MET A 754 -14.53 -29.49 -35.02
N PHE A 755 -13.61 -30.38 -35.39
CA PHE A 755 -12.26 -30.39 -34.79
C PHE A 755 -11.46 -29.14 -35.12
N TYR A 756 -11.63 -28.56 -36.31
CA TYR A 756 -10.96 -27.29 -36.66
C TYR A 756 -11.40 -26.10 -35.78
N SER A 757 -12.50 -26.22 -35.01
CA SER A 757 -12.86 -25.21 -33.99
C SER A 757 -11.82 -25.10 -32.85
N PHE A 758 -10.99 -26.12 -32.61
CA PHE A 758 -9.90 -26.07 -31.62
C PHE A 758 -8.81 -25.04 -31.97
N LEU A 759 -8.78 -24.51 -33.20
CA LEU A 759 -7.90 -23.40 -33.56
C LEU A 759 -8.22 -22.13 -32.76
N PHE A 760 -9.51 -21.86 -32.49
CA PHE A 760 -9.92 -20.74 -31.64
C PHE A 760 -9.40 -20.91 -30.21
N PHE A 761 -9.38 -22.15 -29.71
CA PHE A 761 -8.78 -22.47 -28.42
C PHE A 761 -7.26 -22.23 -28.41
N GLY A 762 -6.55 -22.56 -29.50
CA GLY A 762 -5.13 -22.25 -29.66
C GLY A 762 -4.84 -20.74 -29.66
N ILE A 763 -5.67 -19.95 -30.33
CA ILE A 763 -5.58 -18.47 -30.30
C ILE A 763 -5.77 -17.97 -28.86
N LEU A 764 -6.80 -18.44 -28.16
CA LEU A 764 -7.07 -18.06 -26.78
C LEU A 764 -5.89 -18.41 -25.87
N LEU A 765 -5.37 -19.63 -25.97
CA LEU A 765 -4.21 -20.07 -25.18
C LEU A 765 -2.95 -19.25 -25.50
N THR A 766 -2.74 -18.81 -26.73
CA THR A 766 -1.58 -17.97 -27.10
C THR A 766 -1.54 -16.67 -26.28
N TYR A 767 -2.70 -16.11 -25.92
CA TYR A 767 -2.79 -14.92 -25.08
C TYR A 767 -2.77 -15.22 -23.58
N PHE A 768 -3.47 -16.26 -23.12
CA PHE A 768 -3.64 -16.52 -21.67
C PHE A 768 -2.59 -17.45 -21.06
N TYR A 769 -1.97 -18.34 -21.84
CA TYR A 769 -0.99 -19.31 -21.34
C TYR A 769 0.21 -18.67 -20.62
N PRO A 770 0.82 -17.55 -21.09
CA PRO A 770 1.90 -16.91 -20.35
C PRO A 770 1.51 -16.56 -18.90
N ILE A 771 0.32 -15.98 -18.72
CA ILE A 771 -0.22 -15.58 -17.41
C ILE A 771 -0.52 -16.83 -16.55
N ILE A 772 -1.16 -17.83 -17.14
CA ILE A 772 -1.48 -19.09 -16.45
C ILE A 772 -0.20 -19.80 -16.01
N TYR A 773 0.81 -19.86 -16.87
CA TYR A 773 2.08 -20.51 -16.60
C TYR A 773 2.78 -19.89 -15.39
N VAL A 774 2.87 -18.57 -15.34
CA VAL A 774 3.49 -17.85 -14.22
C VAL A 774 2.71 -18.08 -12.92
N ARG A 775 1.38 -17.85 -12.93
CA ARG A 775 0.54 -17.97 -11.72
C ARG A 775 0.45 -19.39 -11.16
N THR A 776 0.40 -20.41 -12.02
CA THR A 776 0.26 -21.82 -11.59
C THR A 776 1.60 -22.45 -11.21
N SER A 777 2.72 -21.87 -11.62
CA SER A 777 4.06 -22.38 -11.30
C SER A 777 4.55 -22.01 -9.90
N ILE A 778 3.94 -20.99 -9.27
CA ILE A 778 4.23 -20.59 -7.89
C ILE A 778 3.18 -21.22 -6.97
N LYS A 779 3.65 -21.89 -5.91
CA LYS A 779 2.75 -22.52 -4.94
C LYS A 779 2.26 -21.47 -3.92
N LYS A 780 1.00 -21.56 -3.53
CA LYS A 780 0.47 -20.79 -2.41
C LYS A 780 1.03 -21.27 -1.06
#